data_AF-A0A832ZXA5-F1
#
_entry.id   AF-A0A832ZXA5-F1
#
_cell.length_a   1.000
_cell.length_b   1.000
_cell.length_c   1.000
_cell.angle_alpha   90.00
_cell.angle_beta   90.00
_cell.angle_gamma   90.00
#
_symmetry.space_group_name_H-M   'P 1'
#
loop_
_entity.id
_entity.type
_entity.pdbx_description
1 polymer ?
#
loop_
_entity_poly.entity_id
_entity_poly.type
_entity_poly.pdbx_seq_one_letter_code
_entity_poly.pdbx_strand_id
1 'polypeptide(L)'
;MGYADARIGLEIHVPMATLRTKLFCGCSNVTESSSTKPNAEVCPVCLGLPGALPRPNIQAIRQGLTLAHALNCKTPDFLQFYRKHYFYPDLPKGYQITQYEAGGHMPLGFGGSFTLGNGKKIGIRRVHIEEDPARLVHPEGIGESAYVLVDYNRSGGPLLEIVTEPDLTTPDEARNFMEKLRELLTKLNIIQEDTVLKADANVSVKGSGRVEIKNIGSSADLRKALQIEIMRLRRYVEEGLEVEQETRHWDDRRKVTTPARGKETEQEYRYIPDLNIPPIPLAPIKQDIETKLTEILQEPKEELVAKYNLQPSIAEAITRNPRLNRIFQNILESDLLRRDTKLVDSAAKLLINQGSKLLKRGFSEADVAGRIKQLCIRIAAGEVTFNEAKRLVLEGEEARERIKQADKATIQRFVDEVLSEERITAKSRKILDYIVGKALRKMKSSGIKADPVEVAEYAREVLQRIAPEQEKQKEELNMKEEAGLGETQTILQSFVKTDEITSTRKALQAGEGEATLAGWIESRMNLGGKSFIILRDWSGWIQCVVSKELDERIFNILTSLNLESFITVRGKLRRDERAPTGVELVVEELKAVFPSASLPLTLPQLAKSDFQIRLSYRFLDLRRRRVRGVFKIRSLITKLVREYLENLGFTEIHTPKIILSGSEGGAELFTLLYYGREAFLAQSPQLYKQMAVNAFERVYEIDSYYRAQKFDTPRHLAEFWSIDVEAALYDLDKLTSLAEGIVNHVLSKLPNEAGEELSILNVELRPPKPPYKRITYRECLDILEQAGRPIEFGEDIGAEELKIITDKIGGEPFFILYWPKECRAFYYKTNGGDSRITNSFDLVWPMKDSAPLELASGGERINDYNELIESLRSKGLNPESYEWYSEMFRYGVPPHGGFGMGLDRLVMAVCQTDTVLETVFSPRTPKYSKP
;
A
#
# COMPACT_ATOMS: atom_id res chain seq x y z
N MET A 1 9.07 2.08 24.04
CA MET A 1 8.52 2.17 25.41
C MET A 1 7.51 1.05 25.59
N GLY A 2 7.67 0.22 26.64
CA GLY A 2 6.96 -1.07 26.79
C GLY A 2 5.50 -0.93 27.20
N TYR A 3 4.69 -1.97 26.97
CA TYR A 3 3.24 -2.06 27.25
C TYR A 3 2.90 -2.50 28.71
N ALA A 4 3.87 -2.46 29.64
CA ALA A 4 3.79 -3.21 30.91
C ALA A 4 2.70 -2.75 31.90
N ASP A 5 2.13 -1.57 31.72
CA ASP A 5 1.11 -0.94 32.58
C ASP A 5 -0.32 -1.05 32.01
N ALA A 6 -0.52 -1.68 30.86
CA ALA A 6 -1.83 -1.91 30.28
C ALA A 6 -2.48 -3.19 30.84
N ARG A 7 -3.80 -3.14 31.03
CA ARG A 7 -4.66 -4.28 31.36
C ARG A 7 -5.72 -4.43 30.28
N ILE A 8 -5.76 -5.59 29.64
CA ILE A 8 -6.64 -5.88 28.51
C ILE A 8 -7.47 -7.13 28.85
N GLY A 9 -8.79 -7.02 28.71
CA GLY A 9 -9.74 -8.14 28.77
C GLY A 9 -10.51 -8.25 27.45
N LEU A 10 -10.83 -9.46 27.03
CA LEU A 10 -11.54 -9.71 25.78
C LEU A 10 -12.88 -10.40 26.07
N GLU A 11 -13.89 -9.99 25.32
CA GLU A 11 -15.19 -10.65 25.22
C GLU A 11 -15.37 -11.12 23.78
N ILE A 12 -15.41 -12.44 23.59
CA ILE A 12 -15.27 -13.05 22.27
C ILE A 12 -16.55 -13.82 21.95
N HIS A 13 -17.21 -13.41 20.88
CA HIS A 13 -18.41 -14.03 20.36
C HIS A 13 -18.04 -15.01 19.24
N VAL A 14 -18.40 -16.27 19.44
CA VAL A 14 -18.03 -17.41 18.59
C VAL A 14 -19.29 -18.07 18.03
N PRO A 15 -19.62 -17.84 16.74
CA PRO A 15 -20.73 -18.53 16.09
C PRO A 15 -20.42 -20.02 15.96
N MET A 16 -21.32 -20.89 16.43
CA MET A 16 -21.13 -22.35 16.35
C MET A 16 -21.49 -22.89 14.96
N ALA A 17 -20.67 -22.53 13.96
CA ALA A 17 -20.92 -22.67 12.53
C ALA A 17 -21.11 -24.12 12.04
N THR A 18 -20.66 -25.13 12.80
CA THR A 18 -20.74 -26.55 12.43
C THR A 18 -22.06 -27.22 12.82
N LEU A 19 -22.88 -26.56 13.65
CA LEU A 19 -24.18 -27.08 14.05
C LEU A 19 -25.17 -26.99 12.90
N ARG A 20 -26.01 -28.03 12.76
CA ARG A 20 -27.04 -28.09 11.70
C ARG A 20 -28.24 -27.22 12.00
N THR A 21 -28.64 -27.13 13.26
CA THR A 21 -29.85 -26.44 13.70
C THR A 21 -29.54 -25.26 14.61
N LYS A 22 -30.44 -24.30 14.65
CA LYS A 22 -30.44 -23.16 15.57
C LYS A 22 -30.45 -23.59 17.05
N LEU A 23 -30.23 -22.64 17.96
CA LEU A 23 -30.06 -22.95 19.38
C LEU A 23 -31.36 -23.39 20.06
N PHE A 24 -32.48 -22.81 19.65
CA PHE A 24 -33.79 -23.04 20.29
C PHE A 24 -34.88 -23.54 19.33
N CYS A 25 -34.56 -23.88 18.08
CA CYS A 25 -35.53 -24.41 17.12
C CYS A 25 -34.88 -25.33 16.08
N GLY A 26 -35.70 -25.97 15.24
CA GLY A 26 -35.26 -26.93 14.22
C GLY A 26 -34.82 -26.32 12.89
N CYS A 27 -34.85 -24.99 12.73
CA CYS A 27 -34.38 -24.34 11.50
C CYS A 27 -32.89 -24.57 11.26
N SER A 28 -32.49 -24.54 9.99
CA SER A 28 -31.08 -24.59 9.61
C SER A 28 -30.29 -23.46 10.25
N ASN A 29 -29.09 -23.76 10.72
CA ASN A 29 -28.16 -22.75 11.21
C ASN A 29 -27.44 -22.09 10.01
N VAL A 30 -27.55 -20.77 9.90
CA VAL A 30 -27.03 -19.99 8.77
C VAL A 30 -25.98 -19.03 9.31
N THR A 31 -24.80 -19.02 8.69
CA THR A 31 -23.67 -18.13 9.05
C THR A 31 -23.54 -16.96 8.06
N GLU A 32 -22.69 -15.97 8.37
CA GLU A 32 -22.43 -14.83 7.47
C GLU A 32 -21.91 -15.23 6.08
N SER A 33 -21.32 -16.42 5.93
CA SER A 33 -20.83 -16.97 4.64
C SER A 33 -21.89 -17.73 3.83
N SER A 34 -23.09 -17.94 4.38
CA SER A 34 -24.15 -18.71 3.72
C SER A 34 -24.93 -17.85 2.72
N SER A 35 -24.97 -18.27 1.45
CA SER A 35 -25.76 -17.61 0.40
C SER A 35 -27.22 -18.08 0.44
N THR A 36 -28.02 -17.49 1.33
CA THR A 36 -29.46 -17.77 1.45
C THR A 36 -30.29 -16.53 1.11
N LYS A 37 -31.50 -16.73 0.59
CA LYS A 37 -32.45 -15.62 0.42
C LYS A 37 -32.81 -15.05 1.80
N PRO A 38 -32.96 -13.72 1.95
CA PRO A 38 -33.35 -13.12 3.22
C PRO A 38 -34.63 -13.74 3.79
N ASN A 39 -34.65 -13.99 5.10
CA ASN A 39 -35.79 -14.54 5.83
C ASN A 39 -36.34 -15.89 5.31
N ALA A 40 -35.49 -16.74 4.71
CA ALA A 40 -35.87 -18.08 4.22
C ALA A 40 -35.75 -19.17 5.30
N GLU A 41 -34.79 -19.06 6.22
CA GLU A 41 -34.47 -20.08 7.23
C GLU A 41 -35.05 -19.69 8.60
N VAL A 42 -36.36 -19.48 8.63
CA VAL A 42 -37.10 -18.96 9.79
C VAL A 42 -38.28 -19.85 10.18
N CYS A 43 -38.73 -19.75 11.44
CA CYS A 43 -39.90 -20.43 11.98
C CYS A 43 -40.57 -19.57 13.07
N PRO A 44 -41.76 -19.94 13.56
CA PRO A 44 -42.45 -19.19 14.62
C PRO A 44 -41.60 -18.93 15.87
N VAL A 45 -40.71 -19.85 16.25
CA VAL A 45 -39.84 -19.70 17.44
C VAL A 45 -38.79 -18.60 17.24
N CYS A 46 -38.01 -18.65 16.15
CA CYS A 46 -36.95 -17.65 15.94
C CYS A 46 -37.46 -16.29 15.45
N LEU A 47 -38.71 -16.24 14.97
CA LEU A 47 -39.45 -15.00 14.70
C LEU A 47 -40.19 -14.46 15.93
N GLY A 48 -40.18 -15.18 17.07
CA GLY A 48 -40.88 -14.73 18.28
C GLY A 48 -42.40 -14.60 18.12
N LEU A 49 -43.03 -15.41 17.25
CA LEU A 49 -44.47 -15.36 17.04
C LEU A 49 -45.24 -15.81 18.30
N PRO A 50 -46.44 -15.25 18.54
CA PRO A 50 -47.26 -15.62 19.70
C PRO A 50 -47.48 -17.14 19.83
N GLY A 51 -47.26 -17.67 21.03
CA GLY A 51 -47.43 -19.09 21.35
C GLY A 51 -46.24 -20.00 21.01
N ALA A 52 -45.17 -19.48 20.41
CA ALA A 52 -43.97 -20.26 20.11
C ALA A 52 -43.09 -20.47 21.36
N LEU A 53 -42.57 -21.69 21.54
CA LEU A 53 -41.73 -22.06 22.69
C LEU A 53 -40.32 -22.51 22.26
N PRO A 54 -39.26 -22.10 22.97
CA PRO A 54 -37.89 -22.50 22.67
C PRO A 54 -37.61 -23.96 23.07
N ARG A 55 -36.84 -24.68 22.24
CA ARG A 55 -36.34 -26.03 22.53
C ARG A 55 -34.81 -26.06 22.43
N PRO A 56 -34.07 -26.16 23.56
CA PRO A 56 -32.61 -26.13 23.55
C PRO A 56 -31.97 -27.23 22.71
N ASN A 57 -30.94 -26.85 21.96
CA ASN A 57 -30.11 -27.75 21.17
C ASN A 57 -29.03 -28.42 22.05
N ILE A 58 -29.26 -29.69 22.41
CA ILE A 58 -28.32 -30.46 23.25
C ILE A 58 -26.93 -30.60 22.61
N GLN A 59 -26.83 -30.62 21.28
CA GLN A 59 -25.53 -30.69 20.61
C GLN A 59 -24.73 -29.40 20.78
N ALA A 60 -25.41 -28.24 20.83
CA ALA A 60 -24.77 -26.96 21.11
C ALA A 60 -24.23 -26.91 22.55
N ILE A 61 -25.03 -27.37 23.52
CA ILE A 61 -24.59 -27.50 24.92
C ILE A 61 -23.38 -28.44 25.04
N ARG A 62 -23.40 -29.57 24.34
CA ARG A 62 -22.28 -30.52 24.31
C ARG A 62 -21.00 -29.90 23.76
N GLN A 63 -21.06 -29.23 22.60
CA GLN A 63 -19.89 -28.55 22.02
C GLN A 63 -19.34 -27.45 22.95
N GLY A 64 -20.22 -26.67 23.58
CA GLY A 64 -19.80 -25.65 24.54
C GLY A 64 -19.18 -26.24 25.82
N LEU A 65 -19.67 -27.38 26.32
CA LEU A 65 -19.03 -28.10 27.44
C LEU A 65 -17.66 -28.66 27.07
N THR A 66 -17.50 -29.20 25.85
CA THR A 66 -16.21 -29.65 25.35
C THR A 66 -15.21 -28.49 25.32
N LEU A 67 -15.62 -27.31 24.86
CA LEU A 67 -14.79 -26.10 24.91
C LEU A 67 -14.47 -25.68 26.34
N ALA A 68 -15.46 -25.64 27.23
CA ALA A 68 -15.24 -25.29 28.63
C ALA A 68 -14.19 -26.22 29.28
N HIS A 69 -14.26 -27.52 29.02
CA HIS A 69 -13.28 -28.48 29.52
C HIS A 69 -11.88 -28.26 28.90
N ALA A 70 -11.80 -28.01 27.58
CA ALA A 70 -10.54 -27.69 26.89
C ALA A 70 -9.90 -26.39 27.40
N LEU A 71 -10.70 -25.44 27.87
CA LEU A 71 -10.26 -24.20 28.53
C LEU A 71 -10.06 -24.36 30.05
N ASN A 72 -10.03 -25.59 30.57
CA ASN A 72 -9.86 -25.90 31.99
C ASN A 72 -10.89 -25.23 32.91
N CYS A 73 -12.09 -24.94 32.40
CA CYS A 73 -13.17 -24.34 33.20
C CYS A 73 -13.85 -25.38 34.09
N LYS A 74 -14.37 -24.91 35.23
CA LYS A 74 -15.37 -25.65 36.01
C LYS A 74 -16.72 -25.58 35.32
N THR A 75 -17.52 -26.62 35.43
CA THR A 75 -18.85 -26.71 34.77
C THR A 75 -19.92 -27.02 35.82
N PRO A 76 -21.10 -26.37 35.79
CA PRO A 76 -22.16 -26.58 36.78
C PRO A 76 -22.84 -27.96 36.62
N ASP A 77 -23.62 -28.37 37.60
CA ASP A 77 -24.41 -29.61 37.51
C ASP A 77 -25.71 -29.43 36.74
N PHE A 78 -26.29 -28.23 36.81
CA PHE A 78 -27.50 -27.83 36.09
C PHE A 78 -27.26 -26.55 35.30
N LEU A 79 -27.77 -26.52 34.07
CA LEU A 79 -27.75 -25.35 33.20
C LEU A 79 -29.11 -24.66 33.20
N GLN A 80 -29.14 -23.37 33.50
CA GLN A 80 -30.35 -22.54 33.43
C GLN A 80 -30.17 -21.44 32.39
N PHE A 81 -31.19 -21.23 31.56
CA PHE A 81 -31.26 -20.11 30.62
C PHE A 81 -32.00 -18.92 31.21
N TYR A 82 -31.63 -17.72 30.79
CA TYR A 82 -32.16 -16.44 31.23
C TYR A 82 -32.62 -15.62 30.02
N ARG A 83 -33.58 -14.73 30.25
CA ARG A 83 -34.00 -13.71 29.29
C ARG A 83 -33.28 -12.40 29.60
N LYS A 84 -32.50 -11.91 28.63
CA LYS A 84 -31.92 -10.57 28.61
C LYS A 84 -32.84 -9.66 27.80
N HIS A 85 -33.56 -8.77 28.48
CA HIS A 85 -34.61 -7.96 27.85
C HIS A 85 -34.05 -6.68 27.24
N TYR A 86 -34.19 -6.52 25.93
CA TYR A 86 -33.95 -5.27 25.22
C TYR A 86 -34.72 -5.24 23.91
N PHE A 87 -35.14 -4.05 23.50
CA PHE A 87 -35.91 -3.86 22.28
C PHE A 87 -34.99 -3.37 21.17
N TYR A 88 -34.81 -4.20 20.14
CA TYR A 88 -34.08 -3.81 18.95
C TYR A 88 -34.64 -4.53 17.71
N PRO A 89 -34.60 -3.94 16.51
CA PRO A 89 -35.22 -4.53 15.31
C PRO A 89 -34.68 -5.90 14.92
N ASP A 90 -33.46 -6.25 15.34
CA ASP A 90 -32.86 -7.56 15.05
C ASP A 90 -33.23 -8.66 16.04
N LEU A 91 -33.98 -8.33 17.10
CA LEU A 91 -34.36 -9.24 18.17
C LEU A 91 -35.90 -9.32 18.27
N PRO A 92 -36.53 -10.24 17.52
CA PRO A 92 -37.98 -10.20 17.33
C PRO A 92 -38.77 -10.59 18.60
N LYS A 93 -38.14 -11.28 19.55
CA LYS A 93 -38.76 -11.66 20.83
C LYS A 93 -38.85 -10.52 21.85
N GLY A 94 -38.10 -9.43 21.65
CA GLY A 94 -37.90 -8.38 22.67
C GLY A 94 -37.04 -8.83 23.87
N TYR A 95 -36.46 -10.03 23.80
CA TYR A 95 -35.45 -10.54 24.72
C TYR A 95 -34.58 -11.58 24.03
N GLN A 96 -33.32 -11.66 24.47
CA GLN A 96 -32.34 -12.65 24.04
C GLN A 96 -32.24 -13.74 25.11
N ILE A 97 -32.35 -15.00 24.72
CA ILE A 97 -32.13 -16.14 25.60
C ILE A 97 -30.61 -16.36 25.72
N THR A 98 -30.08 -16.19 26.92
CA THR A 98 -28.64 -16.23 27.27
C THR A 98 -28.45 -16.93 28.63
N GLN A 99 -27.29 -16.78 29.25
CA GLN A 99 -27.00 -17.25 30.62
C GLN A 99 -26.62 -16.07 31.51
N TYR A 100 -26.88 -16.19 32.80
CA TYR A 100 -26.57 -15.15 33.77
C TYR A 100 -26.22 -15.76 35.13
N GLU A 101 -25.31 -15.10 35.85
CA GLU A 101 -24.88 -15.49 37.19
C GLU A 101 -25.86 -14.95 38.24
N ALA A 102 -26.99 -15.62 38.40
CA ALA A 102 -28.01 -15.30 39.40
C ALA A 102 -28.66 -16.56 39.97
N GLY A 103 -29.27 -16.44 41.16
CA GLY A 103 -30.04 -17.53 41.77
C GLY A 103 -29.24 -18.82 42.05
N GLY A 104 -27.91 -18.75 42.16
CA GLY A 104 -27.04 -19.92 42.35
C GLY A 104 -26.70 -20.69 41.07
N HIS A 105 -27.19 -20.25 39.91
CA HIS A 105 -26.84 -20.82 38.62
C HIS A 105 -25.59 -20.17 38.04
N MET A 106 -24.75 -20.99 37.39
CA MET A 106 -23.49 -20.57 36.76
C MET A 106 -23.57 -20.74 35.25
N PRO A 107 -22.76 -20.00 34.47
CA PRO A 107 -22.64 -20.20 33.04
C PRO A 107 -22.07 -21.58 32.71
N LEU A 108 -22.13 -21.96 31.43
CA LEU A 108 -21.70 -23.26 30.92
C LEU A 108 -20.28 -23.67 31.39
N GLY A 109 -19.36 -22.71 31.48
CA GLY A 109 -18.06 -22.86 32.11
C GLY A 109 -17.62 -21.60 32.86
N PHE A 110 -16.92 -21.75 33.98
CA PHE A 110 -16.39 -20.63 34.77
C PHE A 110 -15.03 -20.95 35.41
N GLY A 111 -14.22 -19.91 35.65
CA GLY A 111 -12.94 -20.01 36.36
C GLY A 111 -11.91 -20.92 35.67
N GLY A 112 -11.77 -20.79 34.35
CA GLY A 112 -10.83 -21.56 33.54
C GLY A 112 -9.52 -20.84 33.26
N SER A 113 -8.72 -21.42 32.37
CA SER A 113 -7.46 -20.83 31.93
C SER A 113 -6.96 -21.37 30.60
N PHE A 114 -6.28 -20.52 29.85
CA PHE A 114 -5.71 -20.82 28.55
C PHE A 114 -4.24 -20.37 28.45
N THR A 115 -3.36 -21.28 28.01
CA THR A 115 -1.90 -21.02 28.00
C THR A 115 -1.42 -20.62 26.61
N LEU A 116 -0.77 -19.47 26.52
CA LEU A 116 -0.17 -18.96 25.28
C LEU A 116 1.18 -19.64 24.97
N GLY A 117 1.67 -19.49 23.73
CA GLY A 117 2.90 -20.15 23.26
C GLY A 117 4.17 -19.69 23.96
N ASN A 118 4.13 -18.54 24.63
CA ASN A 118 5.19 -18.00 25.47
C ASN A 118 5.11 -18.51 26.93
N GLY A 119 4.19 -19.44 27.24
CA GLY A 119 3.97 -20.00 28.57
C GLY A 119 3.09 -19.13 29.49
N LYS A 120 2.65 -17.95 29.06
CA LYS A 120 1.76 -17.09 29.86
C LYS A 120 0.37 -17.70 29.95
N LYS A 121 -0.16 -17.81 31.16
CA LYS A 121 -1.50 -18.32 31.46
C LYS A 121 -2.49 -17.15 31.53
N ILE A 122 -3.56 -17.21 30.74
CA ILE A 122 -4.63 -16.22 30.70
C ILE A 122 -5.87 -16.82 31.37
N GLY A 123 -6.43 -16.16 32.37
CA GLY A 123 -7.66 -16.57 33.02
C GLY A 123 -8.87 -16.48 32.09
N ILE A 124 -9.74 -17.48 32.13
CA ILE A 124 -11.05 -17.44 31.48
C ILE A 124 -12.10 -17.26 32.58
N ARG A 125 -12.74 -16.09 32.59
CA ARG A 125 -13.75 -15.76 33.60
C ARG A 125 -14.97 -16.66 33.43
N ARG A 126 -15.53 -16.67 32.23
CA ARG A 126 -16.71 -17.47 31.88
C ARG A 126 -16.75 -17.85 30.41
N VAL A 127 -17.48 -18.93 30.14
CA VAL A 127 -17.94 -19.37 28.82
C VAL A 127 -19.44 -19.59 28.93
N HIS A 128 -20.23 -18.85 28.16
CA HIS A 128 -21.68 -19.06 28.11
C HIS A 128 -22.20 -19.26 26.70
N ILE A 129 -23.42 -19.79 26.62
CA ILE A 129 -24.12 -20.03 25.35
C ILE A 129 -25.39 -19.18 25.27
N GLU A 130 -25.58 -18.51 24.14
CA GLU A 130 -26.68 -17.61 23.89
C GLU A 130 -27.13 -17.65 22.43
N GLU A 131 -28.26 -17.01 22.14
CA GLU A 131 -28.74 -16.88 20.76
C GLU A 131 -28.22 -15.62 20.06
N ASP A 132 -27.86 -15.76 18.79
CA ASP A 132 -27.41 -14.64 17.95
C ASP A 132 -28.60 -13.81 17.43
N PRO A 133 -28.54 -12.45 17.45
CA PRO A 133 -29.52 -11.59 16.81
C PRO A 133 -29.51 -11.69 15.27
N ALA A 134 -30.58 -11.16 14.65
CA ALA A 134 -30.71 -11.04 13.20
C ALA A 134 -29.64 -10.11 12.59
N ARG A 135 -29.52 -10.13 11.26
CA ARG A 135 -28.63 -9.22 10.54
C ARG A 135 -29.37 -7.94 10.15
N LEU A 136 -28.75 -6.80 10.44
CA LEU A 136 -29.19 -5.49 9.96
C LEU A 136 -28.36 -5.06 8.76
N VAL A 137 -29.03 -4.54 7.74
CA VAL A 137 -28.39 -3.99 6.54
C VAL A 137 -28.85 -2.55 6.36
N HIS A 138 -27.89 -1.63 6.38
CA HIS A 138 -28.07 -0.21 6.12
C HIS A 138 -27.62 0.07 4.68
N PRO A 139 -28.54 0.28 3.72
CA PRO A 139 -28.19 0.38 2.30
C PRO A 139 -27.20 1.50 1.96
N GLU A 140 -27.30 2.63 2.67
CA GLU A 140 -26.48 3.83 2.48
C GLU A 140 -25.40 3.97 3.57
N GLY A 141 -25.36 3.06 4.54
CA GLY A 141 -24.43 3.11 5.68
C GLY A 141 -25.09 3.52 7.00
N ILE A 142 -24.40 3.21 8.10
CA ILE A 142 -24.87 3.47 9.47
C ILE A 142 -24.90 4.98 9.70
N GLY A 143 -26.08 5.53 10.00
CA GLY A 143 -26.30 6.96 10.26
C GLY A 143 -26.77 7.77 9.05
N GLU A 144 -26.60 7.25 7.82
CA GLU A 144 -27.03 7.90 6.57
C GLU A 144 -28.32 7.28 6.00
N SER A 145 -28.55 5.98 6.26
CA SER A 145 -29.71 5.27 5.71
C SER A 145 -31.03 5.70 6.36
N ALA A 146 -32.02 6.07 5.54
CA ALA A 146 -33.38 6.41 5.99
C ALA A 146 -34.19 5.20 6.53
N TYR A 147 -33.77 3.98 6.18
CA TYR A 147 -34.39 2.73 6.62
C TYR A 147 -33.33 1.64 6.85
N VAL A 148 -33.72 0.60 7.59
CA VAL A 148 -32.89 -0.58 7.83
C VAL A 148 -33.62 -1.83 7.33
N LEU A 149 -32.90 -2.70 6.62
CA LEU A 149 -33.41 -4.00 6.20
C LEU A 149 -33.01 -5.04 7.25
N VAL A 150 -33.96 -5.87 7.66
CA VAL A 150 -33.76 -6.92 8.69
C VAL A 150 -33.82 -8.30 8.05
N ASP A 151 -32.78 -9.10 8.26
CA ASP A 151 -32.73 -10.51 7.86
C ASP A 151 -32.61 -11.44 9.07
N TYR A 152 -33.73 -12.09 9.41
CA TYR A 152 -33.90 -13.03 10.52
C TYR A 152 -33.34 -14.43 10.26
N ASN A 153 -32.69 -14.69 9.10
CA ASN A 153 -32.02 -15.97 8.86
C ASN A 153 -31.04 -16.34 9.99
N ARG A 154 -30.29 -15.36 10.51
CA ARG A 154 -29.33 -15.57 11.61
C ARG A 154 -29.97 -15.62 13.00
N SER A 155 -31.16 -15.03 13.16
CA SER A 155 -31.87 -14.95 14.45
C SER A 155 -32.05 -16.33 15.06
N GLY A 156 -31.61 -16.50 16.31
CA GLY A 156 -31.66 -17.77 17.04
C GLY A 156 -30.47 -18.71 16.81
N GLY A 157 -29.45 -18.27 16.06
CA GLY A 157 -28.21 -19.02 15.84
C GLY A 157 -27.47 -19.31 17.15
N PRO A 158 -26.80 -20.47 17.31
CA PRO A 158 -26.04 -20.77 18.52
C PRO A 158 -24.73 -19.98 18.59
N LEU A 159 -24.56 -19.21 19.67
CA LEU A 159 -23.42 -18.33 19.90
C LEU A 159 -22.77 -18.67 21.25
N LEU A 160 -21.44 -18.77 21.28
CA LEU A 160 -20.68 -18.86 22.53
C LEU A 160 -20.04 -17.49 22.82
N GLU A 161 -20.15 -17.02 24.06
CA GLU A 161 -19.40 -15.87 24.56
C GLU A 161 -18.29 -16.39 25.49
N ILE A 162 -17.06 -15.95 25.24
CA ILE A 162 -15.89 -16.28 26.05
C ILE A 162 -15.34 -14.97 26.61
N VAL A 163 -15.34 -14.84 27.93
CA VAL A 163 -14.84 -13.65 28.62
C VAL A 163 -13.53 -13.99 29.33
N THR A 164 -12.47 -13.25 29.03
CA THR A 164 -11.17 -13.41 29.69
C THR A 164 -11.08 -12.57 30.96
N GLU A 165 -10.22 -12.99 31.88
CA GLU A 165 -9.69 -12.06 32.89
C GLU A 165 -8.80 -11.00 32.22
N PRO A 166 -8.59 -9.82 32.85
CA PRO A 166 -7.78 -8.74 32.29
C PRO A 166 -6.26 -9.00 32.42
N ASP A 167 -5.81 -10.21 32.09
CA ASP A 167 -4.43 -10.68 32.23
C ASP A 167 -3.53 -10.32 31.04
N LEU A 168 -4.14 -9.93 29.92
CA LEU A 168 -3.42 -9.54 28.71
C LEU A 168 -2.81 -8.15 28.92
N THR A 169 -1.54 -8.01 28.57
CA THR A 169 -0.76 -6.79 28.83
C THR A 169 -0.28 -6.11 27.54
N THR A 170 -0.33 -6.80 26.40
CA THR A 170 0.08 -6.21 25.12
C THR A 170 -0.93 -6.51 24.02
N PRO A 171 -1.07 -5.63 23.01
CA PRO A 171 -1.89 -5.90 21.83
C PRO A 171 -1.49 -7.17 21.07
N ASP A 172 -0.19 -7.51 21.09
CA ASP A 172 0.33 -8.74 20.47
C ASP A 172 -0.07 -10.00 21.23
N GLU A 173 -0.15 -9.94 22.57
CA GLU A 173 -0.69 -11.04 23.37
C GLU A 173 -2.18 -11.26 23.07
N ALA A 174 -2.97 -10.19 22.94
CA ALA A 174 -4.39 -10.28 22.61
C ALA A 174 -4.62 -10.91 21.23
N ARG A 175 -3.80 -10.53 20.24
CA ARG A 175 -3.82 -11.15 18.91
C ARG A 175 -3.47 -12.64 18.96
N ASN A 176 -2.39 -13.00 19.65
CA ASN A 176 -1.94 -14.39 19.77
C ASN A 176 -2.98 -15.25 20.49
N PHE A 177 -3.63 -14.70 21.52
CA PHE A 177 -4.75 -15.34 22.20
C PHE A 177 -5.90 -15.66 21.22
N MET A 178 -6.33 -14.69 20.41
CA MET A 178 -7.38 -14.89 19.40
C MET A 178 -7.00 -15.94 18.35
N GLU A 179 -5.76 -15.92 17.86
CA GLU A 179 -5.27 -16.89 16.86
C GLU A 179 -5.26 -18.31 17.42
N LYS A 180 -4.74 -18.51 18.64
CA LYS A 180 -4.72 -19.83 19.31
C LYS A 180 -6.11 -20.32 19.71
N LEU A 181 -6.98 -19.41 20.14
CA LEU A 181 -8.37 -19.76 20.44
C LEU A 181 -9.09 -20.25 19.18
N ARG A 182 -8.89 -19.57 18.04
CA ARG A 182 -9.42 -20.01 16.74
C ARG A 182 -8.93 -21.41 16.39
N GLU A 183 -7.63 -21.68 16.54
CA GLU A 183 -7.06 -23.02 16.30
C GLU A 183 -7.74 -24.09 17.18
N LEU A 184 -7.93 -23.82 18.47
CA LEU A 184 -8.64 -24.73 19.37
C LEU A 184 -10.09 -24.96 18.93
N LEU A 185 -10.83 -23.89 18.61
CA LEU A 185 -12.23 -23.97 18.17
C LEU A 185 -12.38 -24.78 16.88
N THR A 186 -11.43 -24.66 15.94
CA THR A 186 -11.39 -25.46 14.72
C THR A 186 -11.09 -26.93 15.03
N LYS A 187 -10.13 -27.22 15.92
CA LYS A 187 -9.82 -28.60 16.35
C LYS A 187 -11.02 -29.28 17.02
N LEU A 188 -11.76 -28.55 17.84
CA LEU A 188 -12.98 -29.03 18.49
C LEU A 188 -14.20 -29.12 17.56
N ASN A 189 -14.03 -28.79 16.27
CA ASN A 189 -15.08 -28.76 15.26
C ASN A 189 -16.28 -27.88 15.69
N ILE A 190 -16.02 -26.72 16.29
CA ILE A 190 -17.05 -25.72 16.66
C ILE A 190 -17.23 -24.71 15.51
N ILE A 191 -16.12 -24.29 14.90
CA ILE A 191 -16.09 -23.31 13.81
C ILE A 191 -15.45 -23.89 12.54
N GLN A 192 -15.75 -23.28 11.39
CA GLN A 192 -15.05 -23.52 10.12
C GLN A 192 -13.89 -22.53 9.93
N GLU A 193 -12.97 -22.81 9.00
CA GLU A 193 -11.77 -21.98 8.77
C GLU A 193 -12.08 -20.54 8.31
N ASP A 194 -13.25 -20.30 7.70
CA ASP A 194 -13.73 -19.01 7.22
C ASP A 194 -14.62 -18.26 8.25
N THR A 195 -14.94 -18.91 9.38
CA THR A 195 -15.83 -18.32 10.39
C THR A 195 -15.22 -17.06 10.98
N VAL A 196 -15.97 -15.95 10.99
CA VAL A 196 -15.55 -14.68 11.59
C VAL A 196 -15.81 -14.74 13.10
N LEU A 197 -14.80 -14.40 13.89
CA LEU A 197 -14.92 -14.25 15.34
C LEU A 197 -15.00 -12.76 15.66
N LYS A 198 -16.02 -12.36 16.43
CA LYS A 198 -16.16 -10.96 16.87
C LYS A 198 -15.60 -10.83 18.27
N ALA A 199 -14.81 -9.79 18.50
CA ALA A 199 -14.27 -9.48 19.81
C ALA A 199 -14.62 -8.05 20.20
N ASP A 200 -15.01 -7.90 21.45
CA ASP A 200 -15.05 -6.61 22.14
C ASP A 200 -13.86 -6.59 23.13
N ALA A 201 -13.15 -5.47 23.18
CA ALA A 201 -11.89 -5.36 23.91
C ALA A 201 -11.98 -4.29 24.98
N ASN A 202 -11.82 -4.69 26.24
CA ASN A 202 -11.72 -3.79 27.38
C ASN A 202 -10.25 -3.47 27.63
N VAL A 203 -9.89 -2.20 27.67
CA VAL A 203 -8.51 -1.74 27.90
C VAL A 203 -8.46 -0.61 28.92
N SER A 204 -7.45 -0.66 29.77
CA SER A 204 -7.11 0.42 30.70
C SER A 204 -5.60 0.52 30.85
N VAL A 205 -5.12 1.71 31.20
CA VAL A 205 -3.74 1.99 31.56
C VAL A 205 -3.72 2.52 32.99
N LYS A 206 -2.63 2.33 33.72
CA LYS A 206 -2.49 2.87 35.09
C LYS A 206 -2.80 4.37 35.12
N GLY A 207 -3.85 4.76 35.84
CA GLY A 207 -4.30 6.15 35.95
C GLY A 207 -5.42 6.56 34.99
N SER A 208 -5.88 5.67 34.09
CA SER A 208 -7.03 5.90 33.22
C SER A 208 -8.27 5.12 33.65
N GLY A 209 -9.45 5.57 33.22
CA GLY A 209 -10.66 4.74 33.20
C GLY A 209 -10.56 3.57 32.22
N ARG A 210 -11.57 2.70 32.26
CA ARG A 210 -11.72 1.55 31.35
C ARG A 210 -12.41 1.98 30.07
N VAL A 211 -11.81 1.69 28.93
CA VAL A 211 -12.42 1.88 27.61
C VAL A 211 -12.80 0.53 27.02
N GLU A 212 -14.03 0.43 26.53
CA GLU A 212 -14.56 -0.73 25.84
C GLU A 212 -14.60 -0.47 24.33
N ILE A 213 -13.83 -1.21 23.55
CA ILE A 213 -13.80 -1.11 22.08
C ILE A 213 -14.69 -2.20 21.50
N LYS A 214 -15.73 -1.81 20.76
CA LYS A 214 -16.70 -2.71 20.13
C LYS A 214 -16.44 -2.92 18.65
N ASN A 215 -16.99 -4.03 18.14
CA ASN A 215 -17.08 -4.33 16.70
C ASN A 215 -15.73 -4.64 16.04
N ILE A 216 -14.91 -5.47 16.68
CA ILE A 216 -13.62 -5.91 16.12
C ILE A 216 -13.81 -7.28 15.44
N GLY A 217 -13.68 -7.32 14.11
CA GLY A 217 -13.93 -8.52 13.31
C GLY A 217 -12.70 -9.38 12.98
N SER A 218 -11.48 -8.93 13.30
CA SER A 218 -10.26 -9.69 13.00
C SER A 218 -9.19 -9.56 14.09
N SER A 219 -8.32 -10.57 14.22
CA SER A 219 -7.21 -10.55 15.17
C SER A 219 -6.17 -9.47 14.84
N ALA A 220 -6.03 -9.13 13.55
CA ALA A 220 -5.14 -8.05 13.10
C ALA A 220 -5.71 -6.67 13.49
N ASP A 221 -7.02 -6.49 13.38
CA ASP A 221 -7.70 -5.26 13.77
C ASP A 221 -7.77 -5.12 15.29
N LEU A 222 -7.94 -6.22 16.03
CA LEU A 222 -7.84 -6.23 17.49
C LEU A 222 -6.51 -5.65 17.97
N ARG A 223 -5.40 -6.09 17.37
CA ARG A 223 -4.08 -5.54 17.69
C ARG A 223 -4.01 -4.04 17.44
N LYS A 224 -4.50 -3.57 16.28
CA LYS A 224 -4.45 -2.17 15.90
C LYS A 224 -5.32 -1.30 16.80
N ALA A 225 -6.56 -1.73 17.05
CA ALA A 225 -7.50 -1.05 17.93
C ALA A 225 -6.91 -0.85 19.33
N LEU A 226 -6.35 -1.92 19.92
CA LEU A 226 -5.69 -1.87 21.22
C LEU A 226 -4.43 -0.98 21.21
N GLN A 227 -3.63 -1.01 20.14
CA GLN A 227 -2.45 -0.14 20.01
C GLN A 227 -2.83 1.34 20.03
N ILE A 228 -3.84 1.72 19.24
CA ILE A 228 -4.32 3.10 19.14
C ILE A 228 -4.86 3.56 20.49
N GLU A 229 -5.68 2.73 21.13
CA GLU A 229 -6.35 3.10 22.37
C GLU A 229 -5.37 3.21 23.54
N ILE A 230 -4.40 2.29 23.66
CA ILE A 230 -3.35 2.39 24.69
C ILE A 230 -2.52 3.66 24.51
N MET A 231 -2.19 4.04 23.27
CA MET A 231 -1.47 5.29 22.99
C MET A 231 -2.30 6.51 23.39
N ARG A 232 -3.61 6.51 23.11
CA ARG A 232 -4.54 7.58 23.48
C ARG A 232 -4.65 7.74 25.00
N LEU A 233 -4.89 6.63 25.70
CA LEU A 233 -5.05 6.63 27.16
C LEU A 233 -3.80 7.13 27.88
N ARG A 234 -2.62 6.66 27.48
CA ARG A 234 -1.34 7.12 28.07
C ARG A 234 -1.16 8.62 27.95
N ARG A 235 -1.45 9.15 26.77
CA ARG A 235 -1.36 10.60 26.54
C ARG A 235 -2.29 11.38 27.46
N TYR A 236 -3.54 10.92 27.62
CA TYR A 236 -4.49 11.58 28.51
C TYR A 236 -3.99 11.57 29.96
N VAL A 237 -3.43 10.45 30.42
CA VAL A 237 -2.78 10.38 31.75
C VAL A 237 -1.58 11.33 31.85
N GLU A 238 -0.72 11.40 30.83
CA GLU A 238 0.44 12.31 30.79
C GLU A 238 0.05 13.79 30.78
N GLU A 239 -1.07 14.14 30.14
CA GLU A 239 -1.60 15.51 30.05
C GLU A 239 -2.52 15.87 31.22
N GLY A 240 -2.74 14.97 32.18
CA GLY A 240 -3.64 15.18 33.33
C GLY A 240 -5.12 15.24 32.98
N LEU A 241 -5.51 14.69 31.83
CA LEU A 241 -6.90 14.59 31.37
C LEU A 241 -7.57 13.36 32.00
N GLU A 242 -8.73 13.56 32.62
CA GLU A 242 -9.53 12.45 33.15
C GLU A 242 -10.14 11.64 32.00
N VAL A 243 -9.98 10.31 32.06
CA VAL A 243 -10.66 9.38 31.16
C VAL A 243 -11.74 8.67 31.95
N GLU A 244 -12.99 9.06 31.76
CA GLU A 244 -14.14 8.33 32.29
C GLU A 244 -14.32 6.98 31.56
N GLN A 245 -15.17 6.11 32.09
CA GLN A 245 -15.52 4.88 31.38
C GLN A 245 -16.32 5.21 30.11
N GLU A 246 -15.76 4.92 28.95
CA GLU A 246 -16.41 5.15 27.65
C GLU A 246 -16.39 3.91 26.77
N THR A 247 -17.41 3.82 25.91
CA THR A 247 -17.48 2.80 24.85
C THR A 247 -17.11 3.45 23.52
N ARG A 248 -16.29 2.76 22.73
CA ARG A 248 -15.82 3.20 21.42
C ARG A 248 -16.08 2.12 20.37
N HIS A 249 -16.30 2.52 19.12
CA HIS A 249 -16.44 1.59 18.00
C HIS A 249 -15.15 1.54 17.18
N TRP A 250 -14.77 0.34 16.74
CA TRP A 250 -13.73 0.16 15.74
C TRP A 250 -14.29 0.44 14.34
N ASP A 251 -13.72 1.44 13.65
CA ASP A 251 -13.99 1.69 12.23
C ASP A 251 -12.97 0.92 11.39
N ASP A 252 -13.44 -0.14 10.74
CA ASP A 252 -12.58 -1.01 9.93
C ASP A 252 -12.04 -0.33 8.66
N ARG A 253 -12.74 0.67 8.12
CA ARG A 253 -12.32 1.39 6.90
C ARG A 253 -11.23 2.41 7.23
N ARG A 254 -11.43 3.18 8.31
CA ARG A 254 -10.51 4.25 8.74
C ARG A 254 -9.39 3.74 9.64
N LYS A 255 -9.53 2.51 10.19
CA LYS A 255 -8.60 1.88 11.14
C LYS A 255 -8.38 2.74 12.39
N VAL A 256 -9.45 3.34 12.91
CA VAL A 256 -9.47 4.19 14.12
C VAL A 256 -10.61 3.77 15.05
N THR A 257 -10.54 4.22 16.31
CA THR A 257 -11.62 4.07 17.29
C THR A 257 -12.42 5.38 17.41
N THR A 258 -13.74 5.33 17.23
CA THR A 258 -14.64 6.48 17.37
C THR A 258 -15.49 6.38 18.64
N PRO A 259 -15.82 7.49 19.33
CA PRO A 259 -16.70 7.43 20.50
C PRO A 259 -18.09 6.92 20.10
N ALA A 260 -18.63 6.00 20.90
CA ALA A 260 -20.02 5.61 20.77
C ALA A 260 -20.92 6.65 21.46
N ARG A 261 -22.14 6.85 20.95
CA ARG A 261 -23.19 7.56 21.71
C ARG A 261 -23.34 6.84 23.06
N GLY A 262 -23.37 7.59 24.17
CA GLY A 262 -23.45 7.02 25.52
C GLY A 262 -24.56 5.98 25.60
N LYS A 263 -24.22 4.74 25.97
CA LYS A 263 -25.20 3.67 26.13
C LYS A 263 -25.81 3.71 27.52
N GLU A 264 -27.12 3.49 27.52
CA GLU A 264 -27.95 3.05 28.65
C GLU A 264 -27.19 2.01 29.49
N THR A 265 -27.11 2.25 30.79
CA THR A 265 -26.38 1.42 31.75
C THR A 265 -26.86 -0.04 31.74
N GLU A 266 -25.92 -0.98 31.96
CA GLU A 266 -26.14 -2.45 32.08
C GLU A 266 -27.28 -2.85 33.06
N GLN A 267 -27.70 -1.92 33.92
CA GLN A 267 -28.73 -2.07 34.95
C GLN A 267 -30.17 -2.19 34.39
N GLU A 268 -30.41 -2.03 33.08
CA GLU A 268 -31.76 -2.04 32.49
C GLU A 268 -32.21 -3.38 31.86
N TYR A 269 -31.30 -4.37 31.70
CA TYR A 269 -31.60 -5.60 30.93
C TYR A 269 -32.52 -6.62 31.62
N ARG A 270 -33.00 -6.35 32.85
CA ARG A 270 -34.02 -7.14 33.59
C ARG A 270 -33.86 -8.67 33.41
N TYR A 271 -32.72 -9.21 33.79
CA TYR A 271 -32.45 -10.64 33.69
C TYR A 271 -33.43 -11.45 34.55
N ILE A 272 -34.12 -12.42 33.94
CA ILE A 272 -34.97 -13.39 34.66
C ILE A 272 -34.75 -14.80 34.11
N PRO A 273 -34.87 -15.86 34.92
CA PRO A 273 -34.85 -17.23 34.42
C PRO A 273 -35.93 -17.45 33.34
N ASP A 274 -35.57 -18.09 32.24
CA ASP A 274 -36.57 -18.44 31.22
C ASP A 274 -37.40 -19.64 31.68
N LEU A 275 -38.62 -19.36 32.14
CA LEU A 275 -39.55 -20.38 32.63
C LEU A 275 -40.02 -21.38 31.55
N ASN A 276 -39.81 -21.06 30.27
CA ASN A 276 -40.12 -22.00 29.18
C ASN A 276 -39.04 -23.07 29.01
N ILE A 277 -37.85 -22.86 29.59
CA ILE A 277 -36.73 -23.79 29.52
C ILE A 277 -36.40 -24.27 30.95
N PRO A 278 -36.78 -25.50 31.32
CA PRO A 278 -36.44 -26.04 32.64
C PRO A 278 -34.92 -26.22 32.78
N PRO A 279 -34.39 -26.22 34.02
CA PRO A 279 -32.98 -26.51 34.27
C PRO A 279 -32.54 -27.84 33.63
N ILE A 280 -31.44 -27.82 32.89
CA ILE A 280 -30.95 -28.99 32.15
C ILE A 280 -29.84 -29.68 32.96
N PRO A 281 -29.99 -30.96 33.36
CA PRO A 281 -28.94 -31.70 34.06
C PRO A 281 -27.77 -32.01 33.12
N LEU A 282 -26.55 -31.66 33.53
CA LEU A 282 -25.36 -31.80 32.69
C LEU A 282 -24.61 -33.13 32.90
N ALA A 283 -24.85 -33.85 34.01
CA ALA A 283 -24.16 -35.10 34.30
C ALA A 283 -24.22 -36.13 33.15
N PRO A 284 -25.37 -36.39 32.49
CA PRO A 284 -25.43 -37.33 31.36
C PRO A 284 -24.66 -36.85 30.12
N ILE A 285 -24.45 -35.55 29.97
CA ILE A 285 -23.74 -34.95 28.84
C ILE A 285 -22.23 -34.97 29.07
N LYS A 286 -21.78 -34.83 30.33
CA LYS A 286 -20.36 -34.80 30.72
C LYS A 286 -19.65 -36.17 30.54
N GLN A 287 -20.36 -37.27 30.75
CA GLN A 287 -19.79 -38.63 30.76
C GLN A 287 -19.09 -39.04 29.43
N ASP A 288 -19.49 -38.42 28.31
CA ASP A 288 -18.94 -38.71 26.97
C ASP A 288 -17.81 -37.75 26.53
N ILE A 289 -17.49 -36.71 27.31
CA ILE A 289 -16.63 -35.60 26.87
C ILE A 289 -15.15 -35.87 27.15
N GLU A 290 -14.80 -36.41 28.33
CA GLU A 290 -13.39 -36.59 28.74
C GLU A 290 -12.62 -37.56 27.83
N THR A 291 -13.24 -38.69 27.47
CA THR A 291 -12.64 -39.69 26.57
C THR A 291 -12.43 -39.12 25.16
N LYS A 292 -13.43 -38.41 24.61
CA LYS A 292 -13.35 -37.79 23.28
C LYS A 292 -12.38 -36.61 23.22
N LEU A 293 -12.29 -35.82 24.29
CA LEU A 293 -11.36 -34.69 24.33
C LEU A 293 -9.91 -35.16 24.28
N THR A 294 -9.59 -36.25 24.99
CA THR A 294 -8.25 -36.85 24.98
C THR A 294 -7.86 -37.34 23.58
N GLU A 295 -8.79 -37.94 22.83
CA GLU A 295 -8.57 -38.35 21.44
C GLU A 295 -8.42 -37.15 20.47
N ILE A 296 -9.19 -36.07 20.67
CA ILE A 296 -9.18 -34.87 19.80
C ILE A 296 -7.92 -34.01 20.01
N LEU A 297 -7.36 -34.00 21.22
CA LEU A 297 -6.21 -33.15 21.60
C LEU A 297 -4.83 -33.81 21.39
N GLN A 298 -4.74 -35.10 21.07
CA GLN A 298 -3.48 -35.75 20.67
C GLN A 298 -3.02 -35.23 19.30
N GLU A 299 -1.75 -34.82 19.16
CA GLU A 299 -1.25 -34.23 17.91
C GLU A 299 -0.94 -35.30 16.83
N PRO A 300 -1.65 -35.31 15.68
CA PRO A 300 -1.39 -36.26 14.58
C PRO A 300 -0.02 -36.07 13.91
N LYS A 301 0.60 -34.90 14.13
CA LYS A 301 1.93 -34.54 13.59
C LYS A 301 3.03 -35.40 14.19
N GLU A 302 2.98 -35.63 15.51
CA GLU A 302 3.99 -36.42 16.22
C GLU A 302 3.93 -37.88 15.78
N GLU A 303 2.73 -38.41 15.51
CA GLU A 303 2.56 -39.76 14.97
C GLU A 303 3.13 -39.92 13.56
N LEU A 304 2.84 -38.98 12.64
CA LEU A 304 3.35 -39.07 11.25
C LEU A 304 4.86 -38.88 11.16
N VAL A 305 5.45 -38.03 12.01
CA VAL A 305 6.90 -37.85 12.09
C VAL A 305 7.57 -39.09 12.69
N ALA A 306 7.03 -39.64 13.78
CA ALA A 306 7.59 -40.81 14.45
C ALA A 306 7.47 -42.10 13.62
N LYS A 307 6.35 -42.30 12.91
CA LYS A 307 6.04 -43.57 12.22
C LYS A 307 6.60 -43.66 10.80
N TYR A 308 6.73 -42.53 10.09
CA TYR A 308 7.12 -42.51 8.68
C TYR A 308 8.38 -41.68 8.38
N ASN A 309 9.02 -41.11 9.41
CA ASN A 309 10.23 -40.27 9.31
C ASN A 309 10.06 -39.10 8.31
N LEU A 310 8.86 -38.51 8.28
CA LEU A 310 8.54 -37.37 7.42
C LEU A 310 9.23 -36.10 7.93
N GLN A 311 9.63 -35.21 7.02
CA GLN A 311 10.08 -33.88 7.45
C GLN A 311 8.97 -33.17 8.26
N PRO A 312 9.29 -32.54 9.40
CA PRO A 312 8.30 -31.88 10.24
C PRO A 312 7.44 -30.84 9.52
N SER A 313 8.03 -30.12 8.55
CA SER A 313 7.34 -29.14 7.71
C SER A 313 6.32 -29.77 6.75
N ILE A 314 6.60 -30.97 6.26
CA ILE A 314 5.72 -31.75 5.36
C ILE A 314 4.60 -32.40 6.16
N ALA A 315 4.91 -33.00 7.31
CA ALA A 315 3.93 -33.59 8.21
C ALA A 315 2.94 -32.52 8.71
N GLU A 316 3.44 -31.32 9.05
CA GLU A 316 2.61 -30.18 9.42
C GLU A 316 1.74 -29.69 8.26
N ALA A 317 2.27 -29.58 7.05
CA ALA A 317 1.49 -29.17 5.88
C ALA A 317 0.35 -30.14 5.54
N ILE A 318 0.56 -31.45 5.71
CA ILE A 318 -0.46 -32.48 5.48
C ILE A 318 -1.50 -32.47 6.60
N THR A 319 -1.07 -32.41 7.86
CA THR A 319 -1.98 -32.44 9.02
C THR A 319 -2.80 -31.17 9.17
N ARG A 320 -2.25 -30.01 8.80
CA ARG A 320 -2.94 -28.71 8.80
C ARG A 320 -4.11 -28.66 7.81
N ASN A 321 -4.09 -29.46 6.75
CA ASN A 321 -5.16 -29.46 5.75
C ASN A 321 -5.94 -30.80 5.80
N PRO A 322 -7.17 -30.82 6.35
CA PRO A 322 -7.95 -32.05 6.50
C PRO A 322 -8.16 -32.82 5.19
N ARG A 323 -8.25 -32.09 4.07
CA ARG A 323 -8.42 -32.65 2.73
C ARG A 323 -7.16 -33.35 2.24
N LEU A 324 -5.99 -32.73 2.44
CA LEU A 324 -4.71 -33.36 2.11
C LEU A 324 -4.43 -34.56 3.02
N ASN A 325 -4.75 -34.46 4.32
CA ASN A 325 -4.61 -35.58 5.24
C ASN A 325 -5.43 -36.79 4.79
N ARG A 326 -6.70 -36.62 4.40
CA ARG A 326 -7.54 -37.71 3.89
C ARG A 326 -6.98 -38.36 2.62
N ILE A 327 -6.49 -37.57 1.67
CA ILE A 327 -5.84 -38.08 0.45
C ILE A 327 -4.55 -38.84 0.81
N PHE A 328 -3.76 -38.32 1.74
CA PHE A 328 -2.53 -38.95 2.19
C PHE A 328 -2.79 -40.29 2.87
N GLN A 329 -3.81 -40.38 3.73
CA GLN A 329 -4.23 -41.64 4.34
C GLN A 329 -4.68 -42.66 3.29
N ASN A 330 -5.41 -42.22 2.25
CA ASN A 330 -5.77 -43.09 1.13
C ASN A 330 -4.53 -43.59 0.38
N ILE A 331 -3.54 -42.73 0.11
CA ILE A 331 -2.26 -43.12 -0.49
C ILE A 331 -1.57 -44.22 0.35
N LEU A 332 -1.58 -44.05 1.67
CA LEU A 332 -1.03 -45.01 2.62
C LEU A 332 -1.80 -46.33 2.70
N GLU A 333 -2.98 -46.51 2.10
CA GLU A 333 -3.65 -47.82 2.07
C GLU A 333 -2.92 -48.87 1.21
N SER A 334 -1.97 -48.45 0.37
CA SER A 334 -1.15 -49.37 -0.43
C SER A 334 -0.05 -50.03 0.42
N ASP A 335 -0.07 -51.37 0.52
CA ASP A 335 0.94 -52.15 1.24
C ASP A 335 2.36 -51.95 0.72
N LEU A 336 2.51 -51.64 -0.57
CA LEU A 336 3.79 -51.33 -1.21
C LEU A 336 4.39 -50.02 -0.69
N LEU A 337 3.55 -49.00 -0.48
CA LEU A 337 3.99 -47.68 -0.01
C LEU A 337 4.23 -47.66 1.49
N ARG A 338 3.45 -48.41 2.30
CA ARG A 338 3.64 -48.47 3.76
C ARG A 338 4.99 -49.01 4.21
N ARG A 339 5.64 -49.84 3.39
CA ARG A 339 6.88 -50.55 3.75
C ARG A 339 8.16 -49.75 3.45
N ASP A 340 8.07 -48.70 2.65
CA ASP A 340 9.23 -47.87 2.27
C ASP A 340 9.01 -46.40 2.65
N THR A 341 9.70 -45.98 3.71
CA THR A 341 9.64 -44.62 4.23
C THR A 341 10.07 -43.56 3.20
N LYS A 342 10.95 -43.89 2.24
CA LYS A 342 11.37 -42.96 1.17
C LYS A 342 10.28 -42.76 0.13
N LEU A 343 9.50 -43.79 -0.17
CA LEU A 343 8.34 -43.69 -1.05
C LEU A 343 7.20 -42.92 -0.38
N VAL A 344 6.99 -43.09 0.93
CA VAL A 344 6.02 -42.29 1.71
C VAL A 344 6.38 -40.81 1.70
N ASP A 345 7.66 -40.46 1.92
CA ASP A 345 8.15 -39.08 1.83
C ASP A 345 8.02 -38.51 0.41
N SER A 346 8.31 -39.32 -0.62
CA SER A 346 8.13 -38.94 -2.02
C SER A 346 6.66 -38.68 -2.35
N ALA A 347 5.75 -39.53 -1.88
CA ALA A 347 4.31 -39.37 -2.04
C ALA A 347 3.78 -38.11 -1.33
N ALA A 348 4.25 -37.86 -0.10
CA ALA A 348 3.94 -36.66 0.68
C ALA A 348 4.36 -35.38 -0.06
N LYS A 349 5.58 -35.37 -0.62
CA LYS A 349 6.11 -34.25 -1.42
C LYS A 349 5.32 -34.02 -2.71
N LEU A 350 4.91 -35.09 -3.39
CA LEU A 350 4.08 -35.00 -4.61
C LEU A 350 2.68 -34.48 -4.29
N LEU A 351 2.10 -34.92 -3.17
CA LEU A 351 0.77 -34.48 -2.73
C LEU A 351 0.73 -32.99 -2.39
N ILE A 352 1.69 -32.50 -1.59
CA ILE A 352 1.73 -31.08 -1.20
C ILE A 352 1.91 -30.18 -2.42
N ASN A 353 2.89 -30.47 -3.27
CA ASN A 353 3.31 -29.54 -4.32
C ASN A 353 2.49 -29.66 -5.62
N GLN A 354 2.16 -30.89 -6.03
CA GLN A 354 1.45 -31.16 -7.29
C GLN A 354 -0.01 -31.55 -7.03
N GLY A 355 -0.29 -32.37 -6.01
CA GLY A 355 -1.66 -32.76 -5.64
C GLY A 355 -2.55 -31.57 -5.32
N SER A 356 -2.04 -30.59 -4.57
CA SER A 356 -2.74 -29.32 -4.30
C SER A 356 -3.11 -28.55 -5.58
N LYS A 357 -2.31 -28.64 -6.65
CA LYS A 357 -2.61 -28.00 -7.94
C LYS A 357 -3.68 -28.77 -8.73
N LEU A 358 -3.67 -30.10 -8.66
CA LEU A 358 -4.71 -30.93 -9.29
C LEU A 358 -6.08 -30.73 -8.64
N LEU A 359 -6.14 -30.62 -7.32
CA LEU A 359 -7.39 -30.34 -6.60
C LEU A 359 -7.99 -28.98 -7.02
N LYS A 360 -7.15 -27.97 -7.28
CA LYS A 360 -7.58 -26.67 -7.83
C LYS A 360 -8.08 -26.74 -9.27
N ARG A 361 -7.63 -27.74 -10.03
CA ARG A 361 -8.06 -28.00 -11.43
C ARG A 361 -9.32 -28.88 -11.51
N GLY A 362 -9.93 -29.23 -10.38
CA GLY A 362 -11.20 -29.96 -10.33
C GLY A 362 -11.09 -31.49 -10.27
N PHE A 363 -9.89 -32.06 -10.09
CA PHE A 363 -9.73 -33.50 -9.94
C PHE A 363 -10.30 -34.00 -8.60
N SER A 364 -10.89 -35.20 -8.61
CA SER A 364 -11.40 -35.81 -7.38
C SER A 364 -10.26 -36.27 -6.47
N GLU A 365 -10.56 -36.45 -5.19
CA GLU A 365 -9.56 -36.90 -4.20
C GLU A 365 -9.05 -38.32 -4.51
N ALA A 366 -9.92 -39.17 -5.05
CA ALA A 366 -9.57 -40.52 -5.49
C ALA A 366 -8.63 -40.50 -6.71
N ASP A 367 -8.86 -39.58 -7.67
CA ASP A 367 -8.01 -39.45 -8.85
C ASP A 367 -6.60 -38.99 -8.49
N VAL A 368 -6.50 -38.02 -7.58
CA VAL A 368 -5.22 -37.50 -7.09
C VAL A 368 -4.46 -38.58 -6.32
N ALA A 369 -5.13 -39.31 -5.42
CA ALA A 369 -4.54 -40.43 -4.72
C ALA A 369 -4.06 -41.53 -5.68
N GLY A 370 -4.88 -41.90 -6.67
CA GLY A 370 -4.58 -42.93 -7.66
C GLY A 370 -3.37 -42.60 -8.53
N ARG A 371 -3.28 -41.36 -9.03
CA ARG A 371 -2.15 -40.87 -9.84
C ARG A 371 -0.84 -40.88 -9.07
N ILE A 372 -0.86 -40.41 -7.82
CA ILE A 372 0.34 -40.40 -6.98
C ILE A 372 0.76 -41.83 -6.62
N LYS A 373 -0.19 -42.73 -6.30
CA LYS A 373 0.09 -44.15 -6.07
C LYS A 373 0.81 -44.79 -7.25
N GLN A 374 0.28 -44.62 -8.48
CA GLN A 374 0.87 -45.21 -9.69
C GLN A 374 2.28 -44.68 -9.96
N LEU A 375 2.52 -43.38 -9.79
CA LEU A 375 3.84 -42.79 -10.03
C LEU A 375 4.85 -43.21 -8.96
N CYS A 376 4.44 -43.35 -7.70
CA CYS A 376 5.31 -43.91 -6.66
C CYS A 376 5.67 -45.39 -6.93
N ILE A 377 4.75 -46.19 -7.47
CA ILE A 377 5.04 -47.57 -7.89
C ILE A 377 6.08 -47.59 -9.03
N ARG A 378 5.95 -46.70 -10.02
CA ARG A 378 6.91 -46.60 -11.14
C ARG A 378 8.28 -46.07 -10.70
N ILE A 379 8.33 -45.18 -9.71
CA ILE A 379 9.57 -44.76 -9.06
C ILE A 379 10.23 -45.96 -8.37
N ALA A 380 9.46 -46.78 -7.66
CA ALA A 380 9.97 -48.00 -7.00
C ALA A 380 10.51 -49.03 -8.01
N ALA A 381 9.88 -49.13 -9.19
CA ALA A 381 10.32 -49.99 -10.28
C ALA A 381 11.52 -49.43 -11.08
N GLY A 382 11.97 -48.19 -10.80
CA GLY A 382 13.07 -47.54 -11.51
C GLY A 382 12.72 -47.05 -12.92
N GLU A 383 11.44 -47.07 -13.29
CA GLU A 383 10.95 -46.67 -14.62
C GLU A 383 10.88 -45.14 -14.80
N VAL A 384 10.75 -44.41 -13.69
CA VAL A 384 10.55 -42.95 -13.67
C VAL A 384 11.33 -42.34 -12.52
N THR A 385 12.08 -41.28 -12.79
CA THR A 385 12.76 -40.52 -11.73
C THR A 385 11.79 -39.62 -10.96
N PHE A 386 12.11 -39.24 -9.72
CA PHE A 386 11.25 -38.35 -8.93
C PHE A 386 10.97 -36.99 -9.63
N ASN A 387 11.91 -36.47 -10.42
CA ASN A 387 11.72 -35.21 -11.16
C ASN A 387 10.80 -35.39 -12.38
N GLU A 388 10.84 -36.53 -13.05
CA GLU A 388 9.88 -36.86 -14.12
C GLU A 388 8.47 -37.08 -13.55
N ALA A 389 8.36 -37.74 -12.39
CA ALA A 389 7.09 -37.92 -11.70
C ALA A 389 6.41 -36.58 -11.35
N LYS A 390 7.17 -35.54 -10.95
CA LYS A 390 6.61 -34.19 -10.70
C LYS A 390 5.91 -33.58 -11.91
N ARG A 391 6.42 -33.84 -13.13
CA ARG A 391 5.83 -33.35 -14.39
C ARG A 391 4.63 -34.22 -14.78
N LEU A 392 4.80 -35.54 -14.74
CA LEU A 392 3.77 -36.52 -15.10
C LEU A 392 2.52 -36.46 -14.20
N VAL A 393 2.66 -36.13 -12.90
CA VAL A 393 1.50 -35.91 -12.00
C VAL A 393 0.57 -34.82 -12.56
N LEU A 394 1.12 -33.73 -13.13
CA LEU A 394 0.35 -32.55 -13.54
C LEU A 394 -0.17 -32.59 -14.98
N GLU A 395 0.56 -33.27 -15.88
CA GLU A 395 0.39 -33.15 -17.33
C GLU A 395 -0.18 -34.42 -18.00
N GLY A 396 -0.13 -35.58 -17.33
CA GLY A 396 -0.55 -36.85 -17.94
C GLY A 396 0.43 -37.39 -19.00
N GLU A 397 0.22 -38.62 -19.50
CA GLU A 397 1.17 -39.34 -20.36
C GLU A 397 1.32 -38.77 -21.80
N GLU A 398 0.54 -37.77 -22.19
CA GLU A 398 0.53 -37.21 -23.55
C GLU A 398 1.61 -36.14 -23.81
N ALA A 399 2.40 -35.75 -22.80
CA ALA A 399 3.36 -34.63 -22.88
C ALA A 399 4.68 -34.93 -23.63
N ARG A 400 4.68 -35.89 -24.58
CA ARG A 400 5.87 -36.16 -25.42
C ARG A 400 5.91 -35.38 -26.73
N GLU A 401 4.85 -34.68 -27.12
CA GLU A 401 4.85 -33.97 -28.41
C GLU A 401 4.27 -32.55 -28.36
N ARG A 402 5.05 -31.61 -28.92
CA ARG A 402 4.73 -30.24 -29.39
C ARG A 402 4.84 -29.08 -28.39
N ILE A 403 6.00 -28.40 -28.44
CA ILE A 403 6.24 -27.00 -28.85
C ILE A 403 7.78 -26.80 -28.78
N LYS A 404 8.42 -26.12 -29.74
CA LYS A 404 9.85 -25.75 -29.65
C LYS A 404 10.04 -24.71 -28.53
N GLN A 405 10.18 -25.20 -27.31
CA GLN A 405 10.73 -24.48 -26.17
C GLN A 405 12.21 -24.17 -26.46
N ALA A 406 12.70 -23.01 -26.02
CA ALA A 406 14.13 -22.73 -26.04
C ALA A 406 14.85 -23.85 -25.27
N ASP A 407 15.77 -24.56 -25.93
CA ASP A 407 16.61 -25.52 -25.23
C ASP A 407 17.55 -24.77 -24.27
N LYS A 408 18.12 -25.52 -23.32
CA LYS A 408 19.05 -24.95 -22.33
C LYS A 408 20.18 -24.20 -23.03
N ALA A 409 20.72 -24.73 -24.14
CA ALA A 409 21.80 -24.08 -24.90
C ALA A 409 21.39 -22.71 -25.49
N THR A 410 20.14 -22.55 -25.93
CA THR A 410 19.60 -21.28 -26.43
C THR A 410 19.43 -20.28 -25.29
N ILE A 411 18.89 -20.71 -24.14
CA ILE A 411 18.78 -19.87 -22.93
C ILE A 411 20.17 -19.39 -22.49
N GLN A 412 21.13 -20.31 -22.46
CA GLN A 412 22.52 -20.04 -22.12
C GLN A 412 23.10 -18.96 -23.03
N ARG A 413 23.03 -19.17 -24.34
CA ARG A 413 23.56 -18.23 -25.34
C ARG A 413 23.05 -16.81 -25.14
N PHE A 414 21.73 -16.61 -24.99
CA PHE A 414 21.17 -15.27 -24.85
C PHE A 414 21.45 -14.61 -23.49
N VAL A 415 21.52 -15.39 -22.41
CA VAL A 415 21.88 -14.86 -21.09
C VAL A 415 23.37 -14.48 -21.06
N ASP A 416 24.24 -15.32 -21.61
CA ASP A 416 25.69 -15.07 -21.69
C ASP A 416 25.99 -13.90 -22.65
N GLU A 417 25.23 -13.77 -23.73
CA GLU A 417 25.28 -12.60 -24.63
C GLU A 417 24.85 -11.32 -23.90
N VAL A 418 23.78 -11.34 -23.11
CA VAL A 418 23.37 -10.17 -22.30
C VAL A 418 24.41 -9.82 -21.24
N LEU A 419 25.00 -10.81 -20.57
CA LEU A 419 26.02 -10.59 -19.54
C LEU A 419 27.33 -10.05 -20.13
N SER A 420 27.75 -10.54 -21.29
CA SER A 420 28.96 -10.08 -21.98
C SER A 420 28.79 -8.68 -22.58
N GLU A 421 27.63 -8.37 -23.17
CA GLU A 421 27.32 -7.02 -23.67
C GLU A 421 27.29 -5.98 -22.55
N GLU A 422 26.68 -6.32 -21.41
CA GLU A 422 26.39 -5.36 -20.34
C GLU A 422 27.50 -5.29 -19.27
N ARG A 423 28.51 -6.16 -19.29
CA ARG A 423 29.63 -6.14 -18.32
C ARG A 423 29.17 -6.01 -16.86
N ILE A 424 28.07 -6.68 -16.50
CA ILE A 424 27.43 -6.57 -15.19
C ILE A 424 28.24 -7.35 -14.14
N THR A 425 28.59 -6.70 -13.04
CA THR A 425 29.49 -7.27 -12.00
C THR A 425 28.87 -7.37 -10.60
N ALA A 426 27.65 -6.86 -10.39
CA ALA A 426 27.07 -6.73 -9.05
C ALA A 426 26.00 -7.79 -8.71
N LYS A 427 26.05 -8.28 -7.45
CA LYS A 427 25.10 -9.25 -6.88
C LYS A 427 23.88 -8.51 -6.30
N SER A 428 22.82 -8.33 -7.10
CA SER A 428 21.52 -7.91 -6.54
C SER A 428 20.34 -8.60 -7.21
N ARG A 429 19.29 -8.88 -6.42
CA ARG A 429 18.02 -9.43 -6.93
C ARG A 429 17.42 -8.57 -8.04
N LYS A 430 17.60 -7.24 -7.96
CA LYS A 430 17.09 -6.28 -8.95
C LYS A 430 17.86 -6.33 -10.28
N ILE A 431 19.15 -6.65 -10.25
CA ILE A 431 19.98 -6.86 -11.45
C ILE A 431 19.62 -8.19 -12.14
N LEU A 432 19.28 -9.22 -11.36
CA LEU A 432 18.77 -10.46 -11.91
C LEU A 432 17.50 -10.21 -12.75
N ASP A 433 16.56 -9.41 -12.22
CA ASP A 433 15.33 -9.05 -12.93
C ASP A 433 15.62 -8.27 -14.24
N TYR A 434 16.63 -7.39 -14.24
CA TYR A 434 17.11 -6.70 -15.45
C TYR A 434 17.60 -7.67 -16.53
N ILE A 435 18.50 -8.59 -16.15
CA ILE A 435 19.10 -9.57 -17.07
C ILE A 435 18.02 -10.45 -17.67
N VAL A 436 17.10 -10.96 -16.83
CA VAL A 436 15.97 -11.79 -17.26
C VAL A 436 15.08 -11.03 -18.23
N GLY A 437 14.69 -9.80 -17.90
CA GLY A 437 13.84 -8.97 -18.76
C GLY A 437 14.49 -8.62 -20.10
N LYS A 438 15.82 -8.49 -20.17
CA LYS A 438 16.54 -8.21 -21.41
C LYS A 438 16.76 -9.48 -22.25
N ALA A 439 17.11 -10.60 -21.62
CA ALA A 439 17.24 -11.90 -22.27
C ALA A 439 15.91 -12.33 -22.91
N LEU A 440 14.79 -12.21 -22.18
CA LEU A 440 13.45 -12.52 -22.70
C LEU A 440 13.06 -11.63 -23.89
N ARG A 441 13.41 -10.33 -23.85
CA ARG A 441 13.15 -9.42 -24.98
C ARG A 441 13.95 -9.82 -26.23
N LYS A 442 15.24 -10.13 -26.08
CA LYS A 442 16.09 -10.62 -27.18
C LYS A 442 15.57 -11.93 -27.76
N MET A 443 15.23 -12.90 -26.90
CA MET A 443 14.63 -14.16 -27.34
C MET A 443 13.34 -13.92 -28.14
N LYS A 444 12.46 -13.04 -27.63
CA LYS A 444 11.20 -12.68 -28.31
C LYS A 444 11.44 -12.02 -29.68
N SER A 445 12.43 -11.14 -29.81
CA SER A 445 12.80 -10.54 -31.11
C SER A 445 13.39 -11.55 -32.10
N SER A 446 13.96 -12.65 -31.62
CA SER A 446 14.44 -13.77 -32.43
C SER A 446 13.39 -14.86 -32.67
N GLY A 447 12.12 -14.62 -32.32
CA GLY A 447 11.02 -15.58 -32.49
C GLY A 447 11.03 -16.75 -31.49
N ILE A 448 11.83 -16.66 -30.42
CA ILE A 448 12.04 -17.73 -29.43
C ILE A 448 11.26 -17.39 -28.15
N LYS A 449 10.50 -18.36 -27.63
CA LYS A 449 9.83 -18.26 -26.33
C LYS A 449 10.55 -19.14 -25.30
N ALA A 450 10.86 -18.56 -24.15
CA ALA A 450 11.50 -19.24 -23.01
C ALA A 450 10.69 -18.98 -21.72
N ASP A 451 10.78 -19.90 -20.77
CA ASP A 451 10.17 -19.73 -19.44
C ASP A 451 10.98 -18.68 -18.63
N PRO A 452 10.36 -17.59 -18.15
CA PRO A 452 11.02 -16.61 -17.28
C PRO A 452 11.70 -17.22 -16.05
N VAL A 453 11.17 -18.33 -15.52
CA VAL A 453 11.74 -19.03 -14.37
C VAL A 453 13.06 -19.69 -14.74
N GLU A 454 13.13 -20.40 -15.87
CA GLU A 454 14.36 -21.06 -16.35
C GLU A 454 15.45 -20.04 -16.72
N VAL A 455 15.06 -18.92 -17.34
CA VAL A 455 15.97 -17.81 -17.64
C VAL A 455 16.51 -17.19 -16.34
N ALA A 456 15.66 -17.03 -15.32
CA ALA A 456 16.06 -16.50 -14.02
C ALA A 456 16.94 -17.47 -13.21
N GLU A 457 16.68 -18.78 -13.30
CA GLU A 457 17.52 -19.81 -12.69
C GLU A 457 18.91 -19.84 -13.32
N TYR A 458 19.00 -19.86 -14.66
CA TYR A 458 20.30 -19.85 -15.33
C TYR A 458 21.06 -18.53 -15.09
N ALA A 459 20.41 -17.37 -15.21
CA ALA A 459 21.04 -16.09 -14.91
C ALA A 459 21.56 -16.02 -13.46
N ARG A 460 20.85 -16.64 -12.51
CA ARG A 460 21.29 -16.75 -11.11
C ARG A 460 22.48 -17.69 -10.96
N GLU A 461 22.48 -18.84 -11.63
CA GLU A 461 23.61 -19.77 -11.64
C GLU A 461 24.88 -19.12 -12.22
N VAL A 462 24.77 -18.39 -13.32
CA VAL A 462 25.91 -17.71 -13.95
C VAL A 462 26.43 -16.57 -13.06
N LEU A 463 25.55 -15.75 -12.49
CA LEU A 463 25.95 -14.72 -11.52
C LEU A 463 26.61 -15.30 -10.26
N GLN A 464 26.24 -16.52 -9.85
CA GLN A 464 26.90 -17.24 -8.76
C GLN A 464 28.26 -17.81 -9.18
N ARG A 465 28.45 -18.21 -10.45
CA ARG A 465 29.71 -18.74 -10.99
C ARG A 465 30.75 -17.69 -11.36
N ILE A 466 30.34 -16.47 -11.74
CA ILE A 466 31.27 -15.36 -12.00
C ILE A 466 31.98 -14.90 -10.71
N ALA A 467 31.39 -15.17 -9.54
CA ALA A 467 31.88 -14.71 -8.25
C ALA A 467 33.25 -15.27 -7.80
N PRO A 468 33.54 -16.59 -7.90
CA PRO A 468 34.80 -17.15 -7.39
C PRO A 468 35.99 -16.89 -8.31
N GLU A 469 35.78 -16.81 -9.63
CA GLU A 469 36.84 -16.51 -10.60
C GLU A 469 37.30 -15.05 -10.53
N GLN A 470 36.39 -14.12 -10.21
CA GLN A 470 36.73 -12.71 -10.01
C GLN A 470 37.21 -12.39 -8.60
N GLU A 471 36.79 -13.12 -7.56
CA GLU A 471 37.41 -13.02 -6.23
C GLU A 471 38.88 -13.49 -6.26
N LYS A 472 39.20 -14.56 -7.01
CA LYS A 472 40.60 -14.97 -7.26
C LYS A 472 41.40 -13.95 -8.07
N GLN A 473 40.82 -13.36 -9.12
CA GLN A 473 41.50 -12.29 -9.86
C GLN A 473 41.63 -11.00 -9.05
N LYS A 474 40.67 -10.67 -8.18
CA LYS A 474 40.75 -9.55 -7.23
C LYS A 474 41.77 -9.79 -6.13
N GLU A 475 41.94 -11.02 -5.65
CA GLU A 475 42.98 -11.37 -4.68
C GLU A 475 44.38 -11.28 -5.33
N GLU A 476 44.54 -11.75 -6.57
CA GLU A 476 45.79 -11.59 -7.32
C GLU A 476 46.10 -10.13 -7.72
N LEU A 477 45.09 -9.31 -7.98
CA LEU A 477 45.23 -7.86 -8.21
C LEU A 477 45.44 -7.08 -6.91
N ASN A 478 44.76 -7.42 -5.81
CA ASN A 478 44.96 -6.81 -4.49
C ASN A 478 46.38 -7.08 -3.97
N MET A 479 46.95 -8.26 -4.21
CA MET A 479 48.35 -8.55 -3.87
C MET A 479 49.36 -7.73 -4.70
N LYS A 480 48.98 -7.25 -5.90
CA LYS A 480 49.78 -6.28 -6.68
C LYS A 480 49.49 -4.82 -6.30
N GLU A 481 48.28 -4.50 -5.84
CA GLU A 481 47.89 -3.16 -5.36
C GLU A 481 48.48 -2.84 -3.98
N GLU A 482 48.64 -3.82 -3.08
CA GLU A 482 49.30 -3.65 -1.76
C GLU A 482 50.76 -3.18 -1.88
N ALA A 483 51.44 -3.46 -2.99
CA ALA A 483 52.78 -2.96 -3.26
C ALA A 483 52.82 -1.46 -3.69
N GLY A 484 51.69 -0.86 -4.08
CA GLY A 484 51.58 0.54 -4.51
C GLY A 484 50.76 1.45 -3.57
N LEU A 485 50.21 0.90 -2.49
CA LEU A 485 49.20 1.55 -1.63
C LEU A 485 49.76 2.52 -0.57
N GLY A 486 51.08 2.52 -0.32
CA GLY A 486 51.70 3.37 0.70
C GLY A 486 51.54 4.88 0.45
N GLU A 487 51.59 5.33 -0.80
CA GLU A 487 51.40 6.74 -1.13
C GLU A 487 49.93 7.12 -1.43
N THR A 488 49.12 6.18 -1.89
CA THR A 488 47.68 6.39 -2.19
C THR A 488 46.90 6.75 -0.92
N GLN A 489 47.27 6.19 0.23
CA GLN A 489 46.73 6.56 1.55
C GLN A 489 46.98 8.03 1.94
N THR A 490 48.03 8.66 1.42
CA THR A 490 48.38 10.06 1.75
C THR A 490 47.51 11.06 0.96
N ILE A 491 47.10 10.71 -0.26
CA ILE A 491 46.20 11.52 -1.12
C ILE A 491 44.73 11.38 -0.67
N LEU A 492 44.40 10.32 0.07
CA LEU A 492 43.03 9.97 0.50
C LEU A 492 42.43 10.89 1.60
N GLN A 493 43.20 11.81 2.19
CA GLN A 493 42.77 12.52 3.40
C GLN A 493 42.91 14.06 3.42
N SER A 494 43.52 14.70 2.42
CA SER A 494 43.60 16.17 2.39
C SER A 494 42.31 16.78 1.82
N PHE A 495 41.48 17.32 2.71
CA PHE A 495 40.31 18.10 2.33
C PHE A 495 40.76 19.40 1.65
N VAL A 496 40.55 19.52 0.34
CA VAL A 496 40.81 20.76 -0.40
C VAL A 496 39.73 21.78 -0.03
N LYS A 497 40.12 23.00 0.35
CA LYS A 497 39.16 24.07 0.70
C LYS A 497 38.31 24.42 -0.53
N THR A 498 37.01 24.61 -0.33
CA THR A 498 36.04 24.96 -1.39
C THR A 498 36.43 26.20 -2.20
N ASP A 499 37.13 27.15 -1.58
CA ASP A 499 37.55 28.40 -2.23
C ASP A 499 38.63 28.20 -3.30
N GLU A 500 39.30 27.06 -3.31
CA GLU A 500 40.29 26.69 -4.33
C GLU A 500 39.68 25.96 -5.54
N ILE A 501 38.40 25.57 -5.47
CA ILE A 501 37.76 24.72 -6.48
C ILE A 501 36.99 25.59 -7.48
N THR A 502 37.43 25.57 -8.74
CA THR A 502 36.72 26.16 -9.88
C THR A 502 35.62 25.19 -10.34
N SER A 503 34.39 25.68 -10.53
CA SER A 503 33.34 24.86 -11.12
C SER A 503 33.59 24.62 -12.60
N THR A 504 33.14 23.49 -13.15
CA THR A 504 33.37 23.16 -14.57
C THR A 504 32.81 24.24 -15.48
N ARG A 505 31.64 24.81 -15.17
CA ARG A 505 31.04 25.91 -15.96
C ARG A 505 31.93 27.17 -15.96
N LYS A 506 32.52 27.55 -14.82
CA LYS A 506 33.47 28.69 -14.76
C LYS A 506 34.75 28.37 -15.53
N ALA A 507 35.24 27.14 -15.47
CA ALA A 507 36.41 26.71 -16.23
C ALA A 507 36.17 26.76 -17.75
N LEU A 508 34.99 26.34 -18.21
CA LEU A 508 34.59 26.46 -19.62
C LEU A 508 34.52 27.94 -20.07
N GLN A 509 34.01 28.84 -19.21
CA GLN A 509 33.94 30.27 -19.50
C GLN A 509 35.33 30.93 -19.57
N ALA A 510 36.25 30.53 -18.70
CA ALA A 510 37.63 31.01 -18.73
C ALA A 510 38.36 30.56 -20.00
N GLY A 511 38.21 29.30 -20.39
CA GLY A 511 38.75 28.71 -21.62
C GLY A 511 40.27 28.46 -21.62
N GLU A 512 41.03 29.25 -20.86
CA GLU A 512 42.49 29.16 -20.71
C GLU A 512 42.89 29.50 -19.25
N GLY A 513 44.13 29.18 -18.86
CA GLY A 513 44.67 29.43 -17.52
C GLY A 513 44.72 28.18 -16.64
N GLU A 514 44.96 28.33 -15.33
CA GLU A 514 44.97 27.21 -14.38
C GLU A 514 43.63 27.08 -13.66
N ALA A 515 43.19 25.83 -13.42
CA ALA A 515 42.01 25.53 -12.64
C ALA A 515 42.20 24.29 -11.78
N THR A 516 41.62 24.30 -10.58
CA THR A 516 41.43 23.09 -9.76
C THR A 516 39.96 22.70 -9.85
N LEU A 517 39.68 21.48 -10.31
CA LEU A 517 38.32 20.96 -10.48
C LEU A 517 38.08 19.79 -9.54
N ALA A 518 36.87 19.68 -9.01
CA ALA A 518 36.43 18.54 -8.21
C ALA A 518 35.10 17.99 -8.73
N GLY A 519 35.01 16.68 -8.93
CA GLY A 519 33.81 16.06 -9.50
C GLY A 519 33.89 14.55 -9.62
N TRP A 520 32.84 13.96 -10.20
CA TRP A 520 32.73 12.53 -10.47
C TRP A 520 33.24 12.19 -11.87
N ILE A 521 33.97 11.08 -11.99
CA ILE A 521 34.34 10.49 -13.27
C ILE A 521 33.08 9.92 -13.94
N GLU A 522 32.52 10.63 -14.92
CA GLU A 522 31.30 10.21 -15.62
C GLU A 522 31.61 9.15 -16.70
N SER A 523 32.66 9.39 -17.48
CA SER A 523 33.14 8.46 -18.51
C SER A 523 34.65 8.60 -18.71
N ARG A 524 35.26 7.57 -19.30
CA ARG A 524 36.70 7.53 -19.58
C ARG A 524 36.96 6.82 -20.89
N MET A 525 37.90 7.35 -21.67
CA MET A 525 38.44 6.72 -22.87
C MET A 525 39.97 6.74 -22.81
N ASN A 526 40.60 5.58 -23.00
CA ASN A 526 42.07 5.45 -23.01
C ASN A 526 42.54 5.22 -24.45
N LEU A 527 43.49 6.03 -24.93
CA LEU A 527 44.02 5.95 -26.28
C LEU A 527 45.52 6.31 -26.30
N GLY A 528 46.37 5.39 -26.77
CA GLY A 528 47.78 5.68 -27.08
C GLY A 528 48.58 6.37 -25.97
N GLY A 529 48.43 5.94 -24.72
CA GLY A 529 49.12 6.54 -23.56
C GLY A 529 48.46 7.81 -22.98
N LYS A 530 47.29 8.21 -23.50
CA LYS A 530 46.46 9.29 -22.95
C LYS A 530 45.13 8.75 -22.43
N SER A 531 44.60 9.37 -21.38
CA SER A 531 43.28 9.11 -20.82
C SER A 531 42.45 10.39 -20.89
N PHE A 532 41.30 10.29 -21.53
CA PHE A 532 40.30 11.34 -21.62
C PHE A 532 39.18 11.02 -20.64
N ILE A 533 39.08 11.82 -19.58
CA ILE A 533 38.14 11.63 -18.48
C ILE A 533 37.10 12.74 -18.56
N ILE A 534 35.82 12.39 -18.65
CA ILE A 534 34.76 13.37 -18.48
C ILE A 534 34.50 13.52 -16.98
N LEU A 535 34.86 14.69 -16.44
CA LEU A 535 34.64 15.05 -15.05
C LEU A 535 33.34 15.85 -14.94
N ARG A 536 32.43 15.43 -14.07
CA ARG A 536 31.13 16.07 -13.84
C ARG A 536 31.05 16.63 -12.42
N ASP A 537 30.63 17.88 -12.28
CA ASP A 537 30.36 18.53 -10.99
C ASP A 537 28.88 18.95 -10.86
N TRP A 538 28.55 19.86 -9.93
CA TRP A 538 27.21 20.42 -9.78
C TRP A 538 26.80 21.36 -10.95
N SER A 539 27.77 22.05 -11.55
CA SER A 539 27.59 23.09 -12.55
C SER A 539 27.52 22.54 -13.98
N GLY A 540 28.23 21.46 -14.28
CA GLY A 540 28.28 20.85 -15.60
C GLY A 540 29.30 19.72 -15.68
N TRP A 541 30.03 19.68 -16.79
CA TRP A 541 31.02 18.66 -17.08
C TRP A 541 32.13 19.24 -17.97
N ILE A 542 33.31 18.62 -17.94
CA ILE A 542 34.47 19.03 -18.75
C ILE A 542 35.38 17.83 -19.01
N GLN A 543 36.07 17.84 -20.15
CA GLN A 543 37.09 16.84 -20.45
C GLN A 543 38.39 17.16 -19.70
N CYS A 544 38.92 16.17 -18.99
CA CYS A 544 40.25 16.17 -18.40
C CYS A 544 41.15 15.23 -19.21
N VAL A 545 42.32 15.69 -19.61
CA VAL A 545 43.31 14.92 -20.36
C VAL A 545 44.49 14.61 -19.45
N VAL A 546 44.80 13.32 -19.34
CA VAL A 546 45.93 12.81 -18.56
C VAL A 546 46.87 12.10 -19.52
N SER A 547 48.15 12.48 -19.55
CA SER A 547 49.15 11.85 -20.41
C SER A 547 50.14 11.06 -19.57
N LYS A 548 50.38 9.80 -19.94
CA LYS A 548 51.41 8.95 -19.32
C LYS A 548 52.81 9.58 -19.40
N GLU A 549 53.09 10.32 -20.47
CA GLU A 549 54.35 11.04 -20.67
C GLU A 549 54.54 12.22 -19.69
N LEU A 550 53.43 12.81 -19.23
CA LEU A 550 53.49 13.95 -18.31
C LEU A 550 53.68 13.46 -16.87
N ASP A 551 52.87 12.48 -16.46
CA ASP A 551 52.98 11.83 -15.15
C ASP A 551 52.39 10.41 -15.22
N GLU A 552 53.27 9.40 -15.23
CA GLU A 552 52.88 7.98 -15.28
C GLU A 552 52.11 7.55 -14.01
N ARG A 553 52.40 8.14 -12.85
CA ARG A 553 51.76 7.82 -11.58
C ARG A 553 50.32 8.30 -11.58
N ILE A 554 50.07 9.58 -11.92
CA ILE A 554 48.70 10.14 -12.01
C ILE A 554 47.90 9.38 -13.07
N PHE A 555 48.51 9.06 -14.21
CA PHE A 555 47.88 8.26 -15.27
C PHE A 555 47.44 6.89 -14.76
N ASN A 556 48.30 6.14 -14.07
CA ASN A 556 47.97 4.81 -13.56
C ASN A 556 46.88 4.86 -12.49
N ILE A 557 46.93 5.85 -11.57
CA ILE A 557 45.88 6.03 -10.55
C ILE A 557 44.54 6.30 -11.22
N LEU A 558 44.44 7.34 -12.07
CA LEU A 558 43.17 7.76 -12.67
C LEU A 558 42.58 6.72 -13.64
N THR A 559 43.41 5.88 -14.27
CA THR A 559 42.95 4.78 -15.14
C THR A 559 42.49 3.54 -14.37
N SER A 560 42.96 3.35 -13.13
CA SER A 560 42.49 2.27 -12.24
C SER A 560 41.14 2.54 -11.59
N LEU A 561 40.76 3.81 -11.41
CA LEU A 561 39.52 4.18 -10.72
C LEU A 561 38.26 3.68 -11.44
N ASN A 562 37.26 3.29 -10.66
CA ASN A 562 35.92 3.01 -11.19
C ASN A 562 35.24 4.32 -11.65
N LEU A 563 34.31 4.20 -12.60
CA LEU A 563 33.38 5.29 -12.90
C LEU A 563 32.63 5.70 -11.64
N GLU A 564 32.23 6.97 -11.58
CA GLU A 564 31.59 7.61 -10.44
C GLU A 564 32.46 7.71 -9.18
N SER A 565 33.77 7.47 -9.28
CA SER A 565 34.75 7.92 -8.27
C SER A 565 34.83 9.44 -8.30
N PHE A 566 34.95 10.06 -7.12
CA PHE A 566 35.09 11.50 -6.99
C PHE A 566 36.57 11.87 -6.89
N ILE A 567 37.02 12.82 -7.70
CA ILE A 567 38.42 13.23 -7.76
C ILE A 567 38.53 14.75 -7.69
N THR A 568 39.67 15.24 -7.19
CA THR A 568 40.07 16.64 -7.30
C THR A 568 41.39 16.72 -8.06
N VAL A 569 41.39 17.45 -9.18
CA VAL A 569 42.53 17.58 -10.09
C VAL A 569 42.84 19.05 -10.33
N ARG A 570 44.11 19.40 -10.47
CA ARG A 570 44.57 20.72 -10.92
C ARG A 570 45.31 20.60 -12.24
N GLY A 571 45.16 21.59 -13.09
CA GLY A 571 45.84 21.62 -14.38
C GLY A 571 45.57 22.88 -15.18
N LYS A 572 45.96 22.84 -16.45
CA LYS A 572 45.83 23.95 -17.40
C LYS A 572 44.65 23.75 -18.33
N LEU A 573 43.80 24.76 -18.44
CA LEU A 573 42.71 24.85 -19.40
C LEU A 573 43.27 25.17 -20.79
N ARG A 574 42.74 24.47 -21.80
CA ARG A 574 43.08 24.67 -23.20
C ARG A 574 41.82 24.60 -24.06
N ARG A 575 41.67 25.56 -24.96
CA ARG A 575 40.66 25.47 -26.04
C ARG A 575 41.08 24.40 -27.04
N ASP A 576 40.19 23.45 -27.30
CA ASP A 576 40.37 22.40 -28.30
C ASP A 576 39.00 22.04 -28.87
N GLU A 577 38.78 22.33 -30.15
CA GLU A 577 37.51 22.06 -30.84
C GLU A 577 37.15 20.58 -30.88
N ARG A 578 38.13 19.69 -30.69
CA ARG A 578 37.91 18.24 -30.60
C ARG A 578 37.40 17.82 -29.22
N ALA A 579 37.58 18.65 -28.20
CA ALA A 579 37.02 18.39 -26.88
C ALA A 579 35.49 18.56 -26.94
N PRO A 580 34.69 17.68 -26.32
CA PRO A 580 33.23 17.74 -26.40
C PRO A 580 32.60 19.07 -25.93
N THR A 581 33.29 19.82 -25.08
CA THR A 581 32.88 21.13 -24.56
C THR A 581 33.68 22.30 -25.16
N GLY A 582 34.54 22.04 -26.15
CA GLY A 582 35.45 23.03 -26.75
C GLY A 582 36.63 23.47 -25.87
N VAL A 583 36.66 23.03 -24.61
CA VAL A 583 37.71 23.29 -23.62
C VAL A 583 38.00 22.00 -22.87
N GLU A 584 39.28 21.72 -22.63
CA GLU A 584 39.76 20.61 -21.82
C GLU A 584 40.75 21.07 -20.76
N LEU A 585 40.85 20.31 -19.65
CA LEU A 585 41.85 20.49 -18.61
C LEU A 585 42.97 19.47 -18.80
N VAL A 586 44.19 19.92 -19.10
CA VAL A 586 45.39 19.06 -19.05
C VAL A 586 45.78 18.92 -17.58
N VAL A 587 45.61 17.71 -17.02
CA VAL A 587 45.82 17.43 -15.60
C VAL A 587 47.32 17.43 -15.29
N GLU A 588 47.74 18.27 -14.35
CA GLU A 588 49.12 18.37 -13.88
C GLU A 588 49.28 17.81 -12.45
N GLU A 589 48.21 17.83 -11.64
CA GLU A 589 48.25 17.41 -10.24
C GLU A 589 46.94 16.72 -9.82
N LEU A 590 47.04 15.63 -9.05
CA LEU A 590 45.93 14.93 -8.43
C LEU A 590 45.90 15.23 -6.93
N LYS A 591 44.95 16.07 -6.49
CA LYS A 591 44.87 16.54 -5.09
C LYS A 591 44.14 15.57 -4.16
N ALA A 592 43.07 14.93 -4.63
CA ALA A 592 42.26 14.03 -3.80
C ALA A 592 41.53 12.97 -4.63
N VAL A 593 41.31 11.81 -4.03
CA VAL A 593 40.61 10.67 -4.66
C VAL A 593 39.67 10.02 -3.64
N PHE A 594 38.42 9.84 -4.03
CA PHE A 594 37.42 9.08 -3.28
C PHE A 594 36.86 7.99 -4.22
N PRO A 595 37.39 6.76 -4.13
CA PRO A 595 37.07 5.70 -5.08
C PRO A 595 35.61 5.24 -4.92
N SER A 596 34.95 4.99 -6.05
CA SER A 596 33.65 4.32 -6.08
C SER A 596 33.84 2.81 -6.08
N ALA A 597 32.92 2.08 -5.45
CA ALA A 597 32.73 0.66 -5.72
C ALA A 597 32.30 0.43 -7.18
N SER A 598 32.43 -0.81 -7.65
CA SER A 598 31.90 -1.21 -8.96
C SER A 598 30.40 -0.93 -9.02
N LEU A 599 29.98 -0.17 -10.04
CA LEU A 599 28.60 0.26 -10.17
C LEU A 599 27.68 -0.93 -10.48
N PRO A 600 26.47 -0.98 -9.88
CA PRO A 600 25.50 -2.03 -10.21
C PRO A 600 25.07 -1.96 -11.68
N LEU A 601 24.89 -0.74 -12.18
CA LEU A 601 24.68 -0.39 -13.58
C LEU A 601 25.40 0.94 -13.83
N THR A 602 26.05 1.07 -14.99
CA THR A 602 26.55 2.37 -15.45
C THR A 602 25.39 3.33 -15.74
N LEU A 603 25.67 4.64 -15.79
CA LEU A 603 24.63 5.63 -16.08
C LEU A 603 23.89 5.40 -17.42
N PRO A 604 24.57 5.02 -18.52
CA PRO A 604 23.87 4.67 -19.77
C PRO A 604 22.97 3.44 -19.67
N GLN A 605 23.35 2.44 -18.87
CA GLN A 605 22.54 1.23 -18.66
C GLN A 605 21.32 1.52 -17.81
N LEU A 606 21.50 2.34 -16.77
CA LEU A 606 20.41 2.81 -15.93
C LEU A 606 19.39 3.60 -16.76
N ALA A 607 19.84 4.41 -17.72
CA ALA A 607 18.97 5.15 -18.63
C ALA A 607 18.06 4.26 -19.49
N LYS A 608 18.49 3.03 -19.82
CA LYS A 608 17.72 2.05 -20.61
C LYS A 608 16.88 1.09 -19.76
N SER A 609 17.02 1.19 -18.43
CA SER A 609 16.30 0.33 -17.48
C SER A 609 14.89 0.86 -17.24
N ASP A 610 13.99 -0.02 -16.78
CA ASP A 610 12.65 0.41 -16.38
C ASP A 610 12.71 1.37 -15.18
N PHE A 611 11.61 2.10 -14.98
CA PHE A 611 11.53 3.12 -13.93
C PHE A 611 11.74 2.54 -12.52
N GLN A 612 11.30 1.31 -12.24
CA GLN A 612 11.43 0.71 -10.91
C GLN A 612 12.89 0.38 -10.56
N ILE A 613 13.68 -0.08 -11.53
CA ILE A 613 15.12 -0.26 -11.37
C ILE A 613 15.82 1.08 -11.19
N ARG A 614 15.42 2.08 -11.98
CA ARG A 614 15.97 3.44 -11.88
C ARG A 614 15.68 4.08 -10.51
N LEU A 615 14.47 3.90 -10.00
CA LEU A 615 14.06 4.35 -8.68
C LEU A 615 14.88 3.66 -7.58
N SER A 616 15.13 2.36 -7.73
CA SER A 616 15.96 1.58 -6.79
C SER A 616 17.40 2.08 -6.66
N TYR A 617 17.91 2.73 -7.71
CA TYR A 617 19.21 3.39 -7.73
C TYR A 617 19.04 4.89 -7.97
N ARG A 618 18.00 5.52 -7.40
CA ARG A 618 17.66 6.92 -7.69
C ARG A 618 18.82 7.87 -7.44
N PHE A 619 19.66 7.58 -6.43
CA PHE A 619 20.87 8.35 -6.14
C PHE A 619 21.92 8.35 -7.28
N LEU A 620 21.96 7.30 -8.11
CA LEU A 620 22.73 7.27 -9.36
C LEU A 620 21.92 7.83 -10.54
N ASP A 621 20.62 7.54 -10.60
CA ASP A 621 19.74 8.01 -11.68
C ASP A 621 19.71 9.54 -11.76
N LEU A 622 19.68 10.20 -10.61
CA LEU A 622 19.76 11.66 -10.45
C LEU A 622 21.08 12.27 -10.94
N ARG A 623 22.12 11.46 -11.16
CA ARG A 623 23.39 11.93 -11.71
C ARG A 623 23.35 12.02 -13.24
N ARG A 624 22.40 11.36 -13.91
CA ARG A 624 22.27 11.42 -15.37
C ARG A 624 21.92 12.83 -15.82
N ARG A 625 22.58 13.29 -16.90
CA ARG A 625 22.39 14.64 -17.47
C ARG A 625 20.92 14.97 -17.72
N ARG A 626 20.16 14.06 -18.32
CA ARG A 626 18.71 14.21 -18.58
C ARG A 626 17.92 14.48 -17.30
N VAL A 627 18.10 13.67 -16.25
CA VAL A 627 17.36 13.79 -14.99
C VAL A 627 17.75 15.09 -14.26
N ARG A 628 19.04 15.42 -14.22
CA ARG A 628 19.51 16.70 -13.67
C ARG A 628 18.90 17.90 -14.39
N GLY A 629 18.77 17.83 -15.71
CA GLY A 629 18.12 18.85 -16.52
C GLY A 629 16.69 19.11 -16.05
N VAL A 630 15.89 18.05 -15.84
CA VAL A 630 14.51 18.16 -15.31
C VAL A 630 14.48 18.88 -13.95
N PHE A 631 15.35 18.52 -13.00
CA PHE A 631 15.35 19.16 -11.67
C PHE A 631 15.86 20.59 -11.68
N LYS A 632 16.83 20.91 -12.54
CA LYS A 632 17.26 22.31 -12.76
C LYS A 632 16.13 23.14 -13.36
N ILE A 633 15.44 22.63 -14.38
CA ILE A 633 14.27 23.28 -14.97
C ILE A 633 13.17 23.44 -13.93
N ARG A 634 12.86 22.41 -13.12
CA ARG A 634 11.91 22.52 -12.00
C ARG A 634 12.28 23.67 -11.06
N SER A 635 13.53 23.72 -10.59
CA SER A 635 13.99 24.78 -9.70
C SER A 635 13.82 26.16 -10.32
N LEU A 636 14.09 26.28 -11.62
CA LEU A 636 13.96 27.53 -12.36
C LEU A 636 12.49 27.91 -12.59
N ILE A 637 11.62 26.97 -12.93
CA ILE A 637 10.16 27.17 -13.01
C ILE A 637 9.66 27.74 -11.69
N THR A 638 9.99 27.13 -10.55
CA THR A 638 9.57 27.63 -9.24
C THR A 638 10.04 29.06 -9.00
N LYS A 639 11.31 29.38 -9.31
CA LYS A 639 11.84 30.76 -9.21
C LYS A 639 11.06 31.74 -10.09
N LEU A 640 10.79 31.38 -11.35
CA LEU A 640 10.12 32.25 -12.33
C LEU A 640 8.63 32.47 -12.00
N VAL A 641 7.96 31.45 -11.44
CA VAL A 641 6.58 31.59 -10.95
C VAL A 641 6.53 32.58 -9.78
N ARG A 642 7.44 32.46 -8.81
CA ARG A 642 7.56 33.43 -7.70
C ARG A 642 7.81 34.84 -8.21
N GLU A 643 8.81 34.99 -9.09
CA GLU A 643 9.16 36.27 -9.70
C GLU A 643 7.93 36.93 -10.37
N TYR A 644 7.18 36.16 -11.16
CA TYR A 644 5.99 36.66 -11.84
C TYR A 644 4.91 37.13 -10.87
N LEU A 645 4.61 36.35 -9.82
CA LEU A 645 3.57 36.66 -8.84
C LEU A 645 3.96 37.82 -7.93
N GLU A 646 5.21 37.87 -7.48
CA GLU A 646 5.75 38.95 -6.64
C GLU A 646 5.76 40.29 -7.39
N ASN A 647 6.10 40.29 -8.67
CA ASN A 647 6.01 41.48 -9.52
C ASN A 647 4.57 42.00 -9.68
N LEU A 648 3.56 41.15 -9.47
CA LEU A 648 2.15 41.51 -9.44
C LEU A 648 1.63 41.85 -8.04
N GLY A 649 2.51 41.87 -7.04
CA GLY A 649 2.20 42.21 -5.64
C GLY A 649 1.55 41.08 -4.84
N PHE A 650 1.71 39.82 -5.25
CA PHE A 650 1.25 38.68 -4.45
C PHE A 650 2.20 38.42 -3.27
N THR A 651 1.63 38.03 -2.13
CA THR A 651 2.38 37.63 -0.93
C THR A 651 2.46 36.10 -0.83
N GLU A 652 3.66 35.54 -0.67
CA GLU A 652 3.83 34.10 -0.41
C GLU A 652 3.35 33.76 1.02
N ILE A 653 2.49 32.75 1.14
CA ILE A 653 1.99 32.22 2.42
C ILE A 653 2.31 30.73 2.56
N HIS A 654 2.25 30.22 3.79
CA HIS A 654 2.43 28.81 4.08
C HIS A 654 1.31 28.33 5.01
N THR A 655 0.55 27.33 4.58
CA THR A 655 -0.67 26.89 5.26
C THR A 655 -0.53 25.49 5.87
N PRO A 656 -1.30 25.14 6.91
CA PRO A 656 -1.22 23.83 7.56
C PRO A 656 -1.45 22.66 6.59
N LYS A 657 -0.58 21.65 6.66
CA LYS A 657 -0.74 20.39 5.90
C LYS A 657 -1.40 19.26 6.69
N ILE A 658 -1.62 19.47 7.99
CA ILE A 658 -2.41 18.61 8.86
C ILE A 658 -3.71 19.36 9.17
N ILE A 659 -4.84 18.80 8.76
CA ILE A 659 -6.17 19.43 8.88
C ILE A 659 -7.13 18.49 9.62
N LEU A 660 -8.06 19.05 10.39
CA LEU A 660 -9.03 18.27 11.16
C LEU A 660 -10.29 17.91 10.35
N SER A 661 -10.55 18.66 9.29
CA SER A 661 -11.67 18.46 8.36
C SER A 661 -11.16 18.62 6.93
N GLY A 662 -11.64 17.81 6.00
CA GLY A 662 -11.32 17.94 4.59
C GLY A 662 -11.81 19.26 3.99
N SER A 663 -11.03 19.83 3.07
CA SER A 663 -11.39 21.04 2.31
C SER A 663 -12.42 20.78 1.22
N GLU A 664 -12.49 19.53 0.74
CA GLU A 664 -13.28 19.07 -0.40
C GLU A 664 -13.92 17.75 0.05
N GLY A 665 -15.26 17.68 0.12
CA GLY A 665 -15.95 16.46 0.54
C GLY A 665 -15.64 15.29 -0.40
N GLY A 666 -15.16 14.15 0.12
CA GLY A 666 -14.89 12.97 -0.70
C GLY A 666 -13.73 12.11 -0.19
N ALA A 667 -13.83 10.80 -0.40
CA ALA A 667 -13.11 9.72 0.28
C ALA A 667 -11.60 9.57 -0.01
N GLU A 668 -10.86 10.62 -0.40
CA GLU A 668 -9.45 10.53 -0.85
C GLU A 668 -8.45 11.30 0.02
N LEU A 669 -8.69 11.37 1.33
CA LEU A 669 -7.75 11.97 2.29
C LEU A 669 -6.86 10.91 2.92
N PHE A 670 -5.57 11.23 3.11
CA PHE A 670 -4.72 10.42 3.99
C PHE A 670 -5.05 10.72 5.45
N THR A 671 -5.53 9.72 6.17
CA THR A 671 -5.83 9.82 7.59
C THR A 671 -4.58 9.60 8.43
N LEU A 672 -4.39 10.44 9.45
CA LEU A 672 -3.33 10.32 10.45
C LEU A 672 -3.87 10.56 11.85
N LEU A 673 -3.18 10.03 12.85
CA LEU A 673 -3.45 10.33 14.25
C LEU A 673 -2.68 11.59 14.64
N TYR A 674 -3.41 12.67 14.94
CA TYR A 674 -2.84 13.92 15.41
C TYR A 674 -3.26 14.13 16.87
N TYR A 675 -2.31 13.91 17.78
CA TYR A 675 -2.51 14.13 19.22
C TYR A 675 -3.76 13.44 19.81
N GLY A 676 -3.98 12.17 19.42
CA GLY A 676 -5.12 11.37 19.88
C GLY A 676 -6.45 11.68 19.17
N ARG A 677 -6.44 12.60 18.19
CA ARG A 677 -7.58 12.93 17.32
C ARG A 677 -7.30 12.47 15.89
N GLU A 678 -8.36 12.16 15.17
CA GLU A 678 -8.26 11.91 13.73
C GLU A 678 -7.97 13.25 13.02
N ALA A 679 -6.98 13.23 12.13
CA ALA A 679 -6.65 14.34 11.25
C ALA A 679 -6.32 13.80 9.86
N PHE A 680 -6.18 14.71 8.91
CA PHE A 680 -5.96 14.41 7.51
C PHE A 680 -4.78 15.21 6.96
N LEU A 681 -4.10 14.66 5.97
CA LEU A 681 -3.18 15.45 5.16
C LEU A 681 -3.96 16.30 4.16
N ALA A 682 -3.59 17.57 4.04
CA ALA A 682 -4.27 18.52 3.15
C ALA A 682 -4.12 18.12 1.68
N GLN A 683 -5.24 18.18 0.93
CA GLN A 683 -5.29 17.99 -0.53
C GLN A 683 -5.02 19.28 -1.30
N SER A 684 -5.27 20.43 -0.67
CA SER A 684 -5.10 21.78 -1.19
C SER A 684 -5.11 22.79 -0.02
N PRO A 685 -4.57 24.00 -0.19
CA PRO A 685 -4.63 25.06 0.83
C PRO A 685 -5.93 25.86 0.79
N GLN A 686 -6.95 25.36 0.07
CA GLN A 686 -8.08 26.15 -0.43
C GLN A 686 -8.81 26.99 0.60
N LEU A 687 -9.10 26.44 1.78
CA LEU A 687 -9.80 27.18 2.84
C LEU A 687 -8.91 28.27 3.45
N TYR A 688 -7.61 27.98 3.63
CA TYR A 688 -6.65 28.90 4.23
C TYR A 688 -6.24 30.03 3.29
N LYS A 689 -6.07 29.77 1.98
CA LYS A 689 -5.76 30.84 1.02
C LYS A 689 -6.91 31.83 0.86
N GLN A 690 -8.16 31.37 0.88
CA GLN A 690 -9.33 32.25 0.92
C GLN A 690 -9.38 33.08 2.21
N MET A 691 -9.03 32.47 3.35
CA MET A 691 -8.92 33.21 4.61
C MET A 691 -7.85 34.31 4.53
N ALA A 692 -6.68 34.01 3.95
CA ALA A 692 -5.57 34.96 3.83
C ALA A 692 -5.87 36.15 2.90
N VAL A 693 -6.78 36.01 1.92
CA VAL A 693 -7.21 37.12 1.05
C VAL A 693 -7.81 38.28 1.85
N ASN A 694 -8.44 38.02 3.01
CA ASN A 694 -8.99 39.08 3.87
C ASN A 694 -7.93 40.02 4.46
N ALA A 695 -6.66 39.58 4.51
CA ALA A 695 -5.56 40.37 5.06
C ALA A 695 -4.61 40.90 3.98
N PHE A 696 -4.34 40.10 2.94
CA PHE A 696 -3.29 40.39 1.97
C PHE A 696 -3.81 40.74 0.58
N GLU A 697 -5.10 40.56 0.31
CA GLU A 697 -5.78 40.67 -0.99
C GLU A 697 -5.28 39.70 -2.08
N ARG A 698 -3.97 39.47 -2.21
CA ARG A 698 -3.33 38.63 -3.23
C ARG A 698 -2.31 37.72 -2.58
N VAL A 699 -2.58 36.42 -2.58
CA VAL A 699 -1.71 35.42 -1.94
C VAL A 699 -1.37 34.29 -2.90
N TYR A 700 -0.19 33.71 -2.70
CA TYR A 700 0.20 32.48 -3.36
C TYR A 700 0.94 31.54 -2.41
N GLU A 701 0.95 30.26 -2.74
CA GLU A 701 1.68 29.22 -2.01
C GLU A 701 2.23 28.20 -3.01
N ILE A 702 3.49 27.79 -2.84
CA ILE A 702 4.08 26.67 -3.58
C ILE A 702 4.52 25.61 -2.58
N ASP A 703 3.68 24.59 -2.38
CA ASP A 703 3.92 23.56 -1.36
C ASP A 703 3.36 22.19 -1.80
N SER A 704 3.65 21.18 -0.98
CA SER A 704 3.22 19.80 -1.14
C SER A 704 1.83 19.54 -0.57
N TYR A 705 1.07 18.71 -1.28
CA TYR A 705 -0.27 18.25 -0.93
C TYR A 705 -0.43 16.76 -1.22
N TYR A 706 -1.47 16.18 -0.64
CA TYR A 706 -1.62 14.75 -0.55
C TYR A 706 -3.02 14.30 -0.97
N ARG A 707 -3.11 13.30 -1.85
CA ARG A 707 -4.37 12.69 -2.27
C ARG A 707 -4.25 11.17 -2.19
N ALA A 708 -5.13 10.53 -1.43
CA ALA A 708 -5.16 9.07 -1.27
C ALA A 708 -5.83 8.37 -2.48
N GLN A 709 -5.41 8.75 -3.69
CA GLN A 709 -5.94 8.20 -4.93
C GLN A 709 -5.59 6.71 -5.06
N LYS A 710 -6.57 5.93 -5.51
CA LYS A 710 -6.41 4.47 -5.71
C LYS A 710 -5.82 4.11 -7.07
N PHE A 711 -5.75 5.06 -7.99
CA PHE A 711 -5.34 4.82 -9.38
C PHE A 711 -3.82 4.97 -9.56
N ASP A 712 -3.18 3.98 -10.18
CA ASP A 712 -1.77 4.03 -10.59
C ASP A 712 -1.70 4.46 -12.06
N THR A 713 -1.76 5.77 -12.33
CA THR A 713 -1.65 6.31 -13.69
C THR A 713 -0.37 7.14 -13.87
N PRO A 714 0.15 7.30 -15.10
CA PRO A 714 1.37 8.07 -15.35
C PRO A 714 1.30 9.57 -15.00
N ARG A 715 0.14 10.08 -14.55
CA ARG A 715 -0.18 11.50 -14.37
C ARG A 715 -0.59 11.86 -12.93
N HIS A 716 -0.64 10.88 -12.04
CA HIS A 716 -1.08 11.07 -10.66
C HIS A 716 0.01 10.66 -9.66
N LEU A 717 0.12 11.45 -8.61
CA LEU A 717 0.96 11.21 -7.44
C LEU A 717 0.09 11.29 -6.20
N ALA A 718 0.42 10.49 -5.19
CA ALA A 718 -0.19 10.59 -3.88
C ALA A 718 0.35 11.77 -3.07
N GLU A 719 1.60 12.18 -3.33
CA GLU A 719 2.25 13.40 -2.81
C GLU A 719 2.70 14.21 -4.02
N PHE A 720 2.18 15.43 -4.16
CA PHE A 720 2.45 16.31 -5.30
C PHE A 720 2.64 17.76 -4.83
N TRP A 721 3.32 18.55 -5.65
CA TRP A 721 3.51 19.98 -5.41
C TRP A 721 2.54 20.80 -6.25
N SER A 722 1.91 21.79 -5.63
CA SER A 722 0.95 22.69 -6.25
C SER A 722 1.41 24.14 -6.13
N ILE A 723 1.11 24.94 -7.14
CA ILE A 723 1.17 26.40 -7.15
C ILE A 723 -0.26 26.89 -6.94
N ASP A 724 -0.57 27.35 -5.75
CA ASP A 724 -1.88 27.82 -5.37
C ASP A 724 -1.91 29.34 -5.31
N VAL A 725 -2.93 29.94 -5.90
CA VAL A 725 -3.12 31.40 -5.95
C VAL A 725 -4.55 31.73 -5.55
N GLU A 726 -4.74 32.81 -4.80
CA GLU A 726 -6.05 33.40 -4.50
C GLU A 726 -5.92 34.93 -4.49
N ALA A 727 -6.89 35.64 -5.05
CA ALA A 727 -6.88 37.09 -5.17
C ALA A 727 -8.28 37.70 -5.03
N ALA A 728 -8.37 38.79 -4.27
CA ALA A 728 -9.53 39.66 -4.18
C ALA A 728 -9.74 40.41 -5.51
N LEU A 729 -11.01 40.65 -5.83
CA LEU A 729 -11.48 41.43 -6.98
C LEU A 729 -11.00 40.89 -8.34
N TYR A 730 -10.73 39.58 -8.40
CA TYR A 730 -10.42 38.84 -9.61
C TYR A 730 -11.64 38.01 -10.04
N ASP A 731 -12.13 38.32 -11.23
CA ASP A 731 -13.15 37.56 -11.95
C ASP A 731 -12.51 36.46 -12.79
N LEU A 732 -13.35 35.63 -13.42
CA LEU A 732 -12.90 34.50 -14.24
C LEU A 732 -11.90 34.92 -15.34
N ASP A 733 -12.12 36.07 -15.99
CA ASP A 733 -11.23 36.58 -17.04
C ASP A 733 -9.84 36.92 -16.47
N LYS A 734 -9.76 37.67 -15.36
CA LYS A 734 -8.48 37.96 -14.72
C LYS A 734 -7.77 36.69 -14.23
N LEU A 735 -8.51 35.70 -13.72
CA LEU A 735 -7.92 34.44 -13.28
C LEU A 735 -7.32 33.64 -14.44
N THR A 736 -8.03 33.53 -15.57
CA THR A 736 -7.50 32.85 -16.76
C THR A 736 -6.29 33.59 -17.33
N SER A 737 -6.33 34.93 -17.38
CA SER A 737 -5.19 35.75 -17.77
C SER A 737 -3.99 35.62 -16.84
N LEU A 738 -4.21 35.46 -15.53
CA LEU A 738 -3.13 35.20 -14.57
C LEU A 738 -2.51 33.81 -14.80
N ALA A 739 -3.33 32.78 -14.98
CA ALA A 739 -2.86 31.41 -15.21
C ALA A 739 -2.05 31.29 -16.53
N GLU A 740 -2.55 31.82 -17.64
CA GLU A 740 -1.80 31.84 -18.90
C GLU A 740 -0.57 32.75 -18.83
N GLY A 741 -0.63 33.83 -18.04
CA GLY A 741 0.49 34.73 -17.78
C GLY A 741 1.66 34.05 -17.07
N ILE A 742 1.38 33.25 -16.03
CA ILE A 742 2.40 32.43 -15.33
C ILE A 742 3.09 31.50 -16.31
N VAL A 743 2.31 30.73 -17.08
CA VAL A 743 2.85 29.74 -18.03
C VAL A 743 3.69 30.42 -19.11
N ASN A 744 3.19 31.53 -19.69
CA ASN A 744 3.94 32.28 -20.70
C ASN A 744 5.22 32.92 -20.15
N HIS A 745 5.19 33.45 -18.93
CA HIS A 745 6.38 34.02 -18.30
C HIS A 745 7.48 32.94 -18.18
N VAL A 746 7.13 31.77 -17.66
CA VAL A 746 8.02 30.61 -17.55
C VAL A 746 8.58 30.22 -18.94
N LEU A 747 7.71 29.99 -19.92
CA LEU A 747 8.12 29.53 -21.25
C LEU A 747 8.98 30.56 -21.99
N SER A 748 8.78 31.85 -21.76
CA SER A 748 9.56 32.92 -22.40
C SER A 748 11.00 33.03 -21.89
N LYS A 749 11.23 32.73 -20.61
CA LYS A 749 12.56 32.87 -19.98
C LYS A 749 13.40 31.60 -20.03
N LEU A 750 12.77 30.43 -20.01
CA LEU A 750 13.45 29.14 -20.00
C LEU A 750 14.46 28.93 -21.15
N PRO A 751 14.20 29.32 -22.41
CA PRO A 751 15.20 29.19 -23.48
C PRO A 751 16.52 29.90 -23.19
N ASN A 752 16.48 31.04 -22.51
CA ASN A 752 17.66 31.83 -22.16
C ASN A 752 18.33 31.34 -20.87
N GLU A 753 17.55 30.94 -19.86
CA GLU A 753 18.08 30.56 -18.54
C GLU A 753 18.42 29.05 -18.41
N ALA A 754 17.86 28.19 -19.26
CA ALA A 754 18.02 26.73 -19.23
C ALA A 754 18.22 26.10 -20.62
N GLY A 755 18.81 26.84 -21.57
CA GLY A 755 19.03 26.36 -22.94
C GLY A 755 19.86 25.06 -23.04
N GLU A 756 20.87 24.90 -22.17
CA GLU A 756 21.67 23.67 -22.08
C GLU A 756 20.80 22.47 -21.66
N GLU A 757 20.01 22.64 -20.60
CA GLU A 757 19.12 21.60 -20.08
C GLU A 757 18.03 21.24 -21.09
N LEU A 758 17.41 22.22 -21.76
CA LEU A 758 16.42 22.00 -22.83
C LEU A 758 17.01 21.23 -24.01
N SER A 759 18.25 21.57 -24.40
CA SER A 759 18.98 20.84 -25.45
C SER A 759 19.23 19.38 -25.04
N ILE A 760 19.66 19.13 -23.80
CA ILE A 760 19.84 17.76 -23.27
C ILE A 760 18.52 16.97 -23.25
N LEU A 761 17.39 17.65 -23.00
CA LEU A 761 16.07 17.02 -23.02
C LEU A 761 15.52 16.79 -24.43
N ASN A 762 16.13 17.40 -25.46
CA ASN A 762 15.61 17.52 -26.82
C ASN A 762 14.21 18.18 -26.86
N VAL A 763 14.06 19.25 -26.08
CA VAL A 763 12.81 20.03 -25.99
C VAL A 763 13.02 21.39 -26.63
N GLU A 764 12.15 21.73 -27.58
CA GLU A 764 12.03 23.07 -28.13
C GLU A 764 10.76 23.72 -27.57
N LEU A 765 10.92 24.80 -26.79
CA LEU A 765 9.79 25.53 -26.22
C LEU A 765 9.34 26.61 -27.21
N ARG A 766 8.07 26.52 -27.62
CA ARG A 766 7.39 27.57 -28.38
C ARG A 766 6.26 28.12 -27.52
N PRO A 767 6.45 29.27 -26.84
CA PRO A 767 5.40 29.85 -26.01
C PRO A 767 4.18 30.14 -26.88
N PRO A 768 2.98 29.61 -26.54
CA PRO A 768 1.77 29.93 -27.27
C PRO A 768 1.41 31.40 -27.05
N LYS A 769 0.86 32.07 -28.06
CA LYS A 769 0.53 33.49 -27.92
C LYS A 769 -0.77 33.64 -27.10
N PRO A 770 -0.76 34.32 -25.95
CA PRO A 770 -2.00 34.63 -25.25
C PRO A 770 -2.83 35.67 -26.04
N PRO A 771 -4.16 35.71 -25.86
CA PRO A 771 -4.94 34.84 -24.99
C PRO A 771 -5.07 33.42 -25.55
N TYR A 772 -5.00 32.41 -24.68
CA TYR A 772 -5.31 31.03 -25.04
C TYR A 772 -6.78 30.89 -25.40
N LYS A 773 -7.10 29.87 -26.20
CA LYS A 773 -8.48 29.61 -26.62
C LYS A 773 -9.34 29.31 -25.39
N ARG A 774 -10.52 29.91 -25.31
CA ARG A 774 -11.51 29.66 -24.25
C ARG A 774 -12.71 28.98 -24.88
N ILE A 775 -13.06 27.80 -24.38
CA ILE A 775 -14.28 27.07 -24.78
C ILE A 775 -15.07 26.75 -23.52
N THR A 776 -16.39 26.65 -23.65
CA THR A 776 -17.27 26.29 -22.53
C THR A 776 -17.38 24.77 -22.41
N TYR A 777 -17.76 24.30 -21.22
CA TYR A 777 -18.09 22.89 -20.99
C TYR A 777 -19.15 22.37 -21.98
N ARG A 778 -20.15 23.20 -22.33
CA ARG A 778 -21.17 22.84 -23.32
C ARG A 778 -20.61 22.64 -24.72
N GLU A 779 -19.75 23.55 -25.17
CA GLU A 779 -19.06 23.37 -26.45
C GLU A 779 -18.18 22.12 -26.46
N CYS A 780 -17.62 21.72 -25.31
CA CYS A 780 -16.91 20.44 -25.19
C CYS A 780 -17.84 19.26 -25.43
N LEU A 781 -19.05 19.27 -24.85
CA LEU A 781 -20.07 18.23 -25.09
C LEU A 781 -20.45 18.17 -26.58
N ASP A 782 -20.66 19.32 -27.23
CA ASP A 782 -20.99 19.38 -28.66
C ASP A 782 -19.87 18.78 -29.53
N ILE A 783 -18.61 19.08 -29.20
CA ILE A 783 -17.44 18.52 -29.90
C ILE A 783 -17.39 17.00 -29.73
N LEU A 784 -17.68 16.49 -28.53
CA LEU A 784 -17.65 15.07 -28.20
C LEU A 784 -18.81 14.30 -28.85
N GLU A 785 -20.01 14.90 -28.90
CA GLU A 785 -21.16 14.36 -29.62
C GLU A 785 -20.86 14.21 -31.11
N GLN A 786 -20.30 15.26 -31.73
CA GLN A 786 -19.87 15.22 -33.13
C GLN A 786 -18.75 14.20 -33.41
N ALA A 787 -17.96 13.85 -32.40
CA ALA A 787 -16.92 12.84 -32.49
C ALA A 787 -17.43 11.41 -32.20
N GLY A 788 -18.72 11.23 -31.92
CA GLY A 788 -19.34 9.93 -31.65
C GLY A 788 -19.07 9.40 -30.24
N ARG A 789 -18.72 10.26 -29.28
CA ARG A 789 -18.47 9.90 -27.88
C ARG A 789 -19.19 10.87 -26.93
N PRO A 790 -20.53 10.87 -26.90
CA PRO A 790 -21.29 11.80 -26.07
C PRO A 790 -21.05 11.53 -24.57
N ILE A 791 -21.05 12.62 -23.79
CA ILE A 791 -21.01 12.62 -22.33
C ILE A 791 -22.28 13.31 -21.84
N GLU A 792 -22.88 12.84 -20.73
CA GLU A 792 -24.05 13.51 -20.15
C GLU A 792 -23.65 14.81 -19.43
N PHE A 793 -24.51 15.84 -19.49
CA PHE A 793 -24.26 17.07 -18.75
C PHE A 793 -24.19 16.79 -17.24
N GLY A 794 -23.10 17.23 -16.60
CA GLY A 794 -22.84 16.98 -15.18
C GLY A 794 -21.81 15.87 -14.94
N GLU A 795 -21.38 15.16 -15.98
CA GLU A 795 -20.23 14.25 -15.89
C GLU A 795 -18.91 14.98 -16.15
N ASP A 796 -17.82 14.43 -15.59
CA ASP A 796 -16.47 14.95 -15.74
C ASP A 796 -15.86 14.55 -17.11
N ILE A 797 -14.90 15.33 -17.61
CA ILE A 797 -14.25 15.09 -18.91
C ILE A 797 -12.95 14.32 -18.71
N GLY A 798 -12.99 13.04 -19.08
CA GLY A 798 -11.85 12.14 -18.99
C GLY A 798 -10.71 12.44 -19.98
N ALA A 799 -9.63 11.68 -19.84
CA ALA A 799 -8.41 11.89 -20.61
C ALA A 799 -8.52 11.59 -22.11
N GLU A 800 -9.37 10.62 -22.48
CA GLU A 800 -9.60 10.27 -23.87
C GLU A 800 -10.46 11.34 -24.56
N GLU A 801 -11.41 11.89 -23.81
CA GLU A 801 -12.31 12.96 -24.23
C GLU A 801 -11.56 14.28 -24.36
N LEU A 802 -10.69 14.62 -23.41
CA LEU A 802 -9.77 15.75 -23.52
C LEU A 802 -8.87 15.64 -24.76
N LYS A 803 -8.42 14.44 -25.13
CA LYS A 803 -7.63 14.22 -26.34
C LYS A 803 -8.43 14.57 -27.59
N ILE A 804 -9.66 14.07 -27.71
CA ILE A 804 -10.56 14.39 -28.84
C ILE A 804 -10.80 15.90 -28.93
N ILE A 805 -11.09 16.55 -27.80
CA ILE A 805 -11.32 18.00 -27.75
C ILE A 805 -10.07 18.75 -28.21
N THR A 806 -8.90 18.40 -27.67
CA THR A 806 -7.61 19.04 -27.99
C THR A 806 -7.28 18.91 -29.49
N ASP A 807 -7.48 17.74 -30.07
CA ASP A 807 -7.24 17.49 -31.50
C ASP A 807 -8.19 18.32 -32.38
N LYS A 808 -9.46 18.46 -31.97
CA LYS A 808 -10.48 19.23 -32.71
C LYS A 808 -10.28 20.74 -32.67
N ILE A 809 -9.70 21.25 -31.59
CA ILE A 809 -9.53 22.70 -31.40
C ILE A 809 -8.18 23.24 -31.89
N GLY A 810 -7.30 22.37 -32.41
CA GLY A 810 -6.05 22.76 -33.08
C GLY A 810 -4.75 22.40 -32.35
N GLY A 811 -4.81 21.62 -31.26
CA GLY A 811 -3.61 21.12 -30.58
C GLY A 811 -2.80 22.15 -29.79
N GLU A 812 -3.41 23.29 -29.43
CA GLU A 812 -2.81 24.33 -28.58
C GLU A 812 -3.42 24.33 -27.16
N PRO A 813 -2.75 24.93 -26.16
CA PRO A 813 -3.32 25.09 -24.82
C PRO A 813 -4.62 25.91 -24.84
N PHE A 814 -5.57 25.53 -23.99
CA PHE A 814 -6.89 26.14 -23.95
C PHE A 814 -7.53 26.03 -22.57
N PHE A 815 -8.55 26.85 -22.33
CA PHE A 815 -9.38 26.83 -21.14
C PHE A 815 -10.73 26.17 -21.43
N ILE A 816 -11.19 25.33 -20.50
CA ILE A 816 -12.58 24.87 -20.42
C ILE A 816 -13.26 25.66 -19.31
N LEU A 817 -14.23 26.51 -19.68
CA LEU A 817 -14.97 27.38 -18.78
C LEU A 817 -16.34 26.81 -18.40
N TYR A 818 -16.89 27.30 -17.30
CA TYR A 818 -18.29 27.10 -16.91
C TYR A 818 -18.68 25.65 -16.63
N TRP A 819 -17.95 25.01 -15.72
CA TRP A 819 -18.21 23.62 -15.37
C TRP A 819 -19.52 23.46 -14.59
N PRO A 820 -20.19 22.29 -14.71
CA PRO A 820 -21.35 21.96 -13.89
C PRO A 820 -21.06 22.09 -12.40
N LYS A 821 -22.05 22.56 -11.65
CA LYS A 821 -21.96 22.73 -10.19
C LYS A 821 -21.67 21.40 -9.50
N GLU A 822 -22.15 20.29 -10.04
CA GLU A 822 -22.01 18.94 -9.53
C GLU A 822 -20.54 18.50 -9.47
N CYS A 823 -19.75 18.83 -10.51
CA CYS A 823 -18.32 18.50 -10.62
C CYS A 823 -17.40 19.36 -9.76
N ARG A 824 -17.92 20.44 -9.15
CA ARG A 824 -17.12 21.43 -8.41
C ARG A 824 -17.38 21.36 -6.91
N ALA A 825 -16.39 21.80 -6.13
CA ALA A 825 -16.50 21.88 -4.68
C ALA A 825 -17.47 23.00 -4.25
N PHE A 826 -17.92 22.95 -2.98
CA PHE A 826 -18.96 23.85 -2.47
C PHE A 826 -18.61 25.34 -2.50
N TYR A 827 -17.32 25.70 -2.50
CA TYR A 827 -16.87 27.09 -2.44
C TYR A 827 -16.87 27.81 -3.79
N TYR A 828 -17.20 27.14 -4.90
CA TYR A 828 -17.27 27.77 -6.22
C TYR A 828 -18.54 28.59 -6.41
N LYS A 829 -18.39 29.80 -6.94
CA LYS A 829 -19.51 30.69 -7.25
C LYS A 829 -20.29 30.17 -8.45
N THR A 830 -21.61 30.10 -8.35
CA THR A 830 -22.47 29.78 -9.50
C THR A 830 -22.54 30.93 -10.49
N ASN A 831 -22.74 30.62 -11.77
CA ASN A 831 -22.91 31.66 -12.78
C ASN A 831 -24.25 32.38 -12.59
N GLY A 832 -24.25 33.71 -12.64
CA GLY A 832 -25.46 34.52 -12.44
C GLY A 832 -26.56 34.32 -13.48
N GLY A 833 -26.23 33.79 -14.67
CA GLY A 833 -27.19 33.50 -15.75
C GLY A 833 -27.71 32.06 -15.77
N ASP A 834 -27.00 31.09 -15.17
CA ASP A 834 -27.41 29.69 -15.09
C ASP A 834 -26.82 29.03 -13.84
N SER A 835 -27.67 28.75 -12.85
CA SER A 835 -27.26 28.19 -11.55
C SER A 835 -26.77 26.75 -11.60
N ARG A 836 -26.89 26.07 -12.76
CA ARG A 836 -26.37 24.71 -12.98
C ARG A 836 -24.86 24.69 -13.27
N ILE A 837 -24.28 25.84 -13.62
CA ILE A 837 -22.85 25.97 -13.93
C ILE A 837 -22.17 26.93 -12.95
N THR A 838 -20.86 26.86 -12.87
CA THR A 838 -20.01 27.67 -11.98
C THR A 838 -19.10 28.59 -12.76
N ASN A 839 -18.66 29.70 -12.16
CA ASN A 839 -17.62 30.57 -12.72
C ASN A 839 -16.24 29.93 -12.52
N SER A 840 -16.01 28.77 -13.12
CA SER A 840 -14.79 27.98 -12.99
C SER A 840 -14.12 27.73 -14.34
N PHE A 841 -12.86 27.33 -14.30
CA PHE A 841 -12.08 26.95 -15.45
C PHE A 841 -11.14 25.79 -15.14
N ASP A 842 -10.78 25.05 -16.18
CA ASP A 842 -9.58 24.21 -16.23
C ASP A 842 -8.68 24.66 -17.38
N LEU A 843 -7.37 24.74 -17.14
CA LEU A 843 -6.34 24.98 -18.16
C LEU A 843 -5.80 23.64 -18.64
N VAL A 844 -6.07 23.30 -19.90
CA VAL A 844 -5.64 22.06 -20.53
C VAL A 844 -4.42 22.30 -21.40
N TRP A 845 -3.42 21.44 -21.25
CA TRP A 845 -2.15 21.49 -21.97
C TRP A 845 -1.96 20.27 -22.88
N PRO A 846 -1.68 20.47 -24.17
CA PRO A 846 -1.42 19.39 -25.11
C PRO A 846 -0.08 18.73 -24.81
N MET A 847 -0.05 17.40 -24.85
CA MET A 847 1.17 16.60 -24.72
C MET A 847 1.49 15.91 -26.03
N LYS A 848 2.77 15.77 -26.36
CA LYS A 848 3.21 15.15 -27.61
C LYS A 848 2.91 13.65 -27.68
N ASP A 849 3.32 12.93 -26.63
CA ASP A 849 3.33 11.46 -26.59
C ASP A 849 2.35 10.88 -25.55
N SER A 850 1.56 11.72 -24.88
CA SER A 850 0.56 11.31 -23.89
C SER A 850 -0.77 12.05 -24.07
N ALA A 851 -1.81 11.64 -23.34
CA ALA A 851 -3.05 12.41 -23.28
C ALA A 851 -2.79 13.83 -22.70
N PRO A 852 -3.62 14.83 -23.08
CA PRO A 852 -3.54 16.18 -22.54
C PRO A 852 -3.57 16.20 -21.00
N LEU A 853 -2.94 17.23 -20.43
CA LEU A 853 -2.85 17.46 -18.99
C LEU A 853 -3.73 18.62 -18.59
N GLU A 854 -4.56 18.42 -17.58
CA GLU A 854 -5.10 19.53 -16.80
C GLU A 854 -3.95 20.12 -15.95
N LEU A 855 -3.46 21.30 -16.31
CA LEU A 855 -2.38 21.99 -15.61
C LEU A 855 -2.89 22.77 -14.40
N ALA A 856 -4.03 23.44 -14.53
CA ALA A 856 -4.60 24.25 -13.48
C ALA A 856 -6.11 24.14 -13.45
N SER A 857 -6.68 24.28 -12.26
CA SER A 857 -8.12 24.31 -12.03
C SER A 857 -8.46 25.41 -11.03
N GLY A 858 -9.49 26.21 -11.34
CA GLY A 858 -9.81 27.40 -10.56
C GLY A 858 -11.11 28.06 -10.92
N GLY A 859 -11.39 29.21 -10.30
CA GLY A 859 -12.62 29.96 -10.51
C GLY A 859 -12.89 30.99 -9.43
N GLU A 860 -13.98 31.70 -9.61
CA GLU A 860 -14.53 32.63 -8.62
C GLU A 860 -15.10 31.86 -7.42
N ARG A 861 -14.99 32.46 -6.24
CA ARG A 861 -15.46 31.88 -4.99
C ARG A 861 -16.73 32.55 -4.52
N ILE A 862 -17.53 31.78 -3.79
CA ILE A 862 -18.64 32.33 -3.01
C ILE A 862 -18.04 33.27 -1.96
N ASN A 863 -18.55 34.48 -1.88
CA ASN A 863 -18.11 35.49 -0.92
C ASN A 863 -19.24 35.93 0.03
N ASP A 864 -20.46 35.42 -0.15
CA ASP A 864 -21.61 35.64 0.75
C ASP A 864 -21.76 34.47 1.73
N TYR A 865 -22.02 34.81 3.00
CA TYR A 865 -22.16 33.81 4.06
C TYR A 865 -23.35 32.87 3.81
N ASN A 866 -24.52 33.39 3.43
CA ASN A 866 -25.72 32.57 3.29
C ASN A 866 -25.62 31.65 2.07
N GLU A 867 -25.12 32.17 0.96
CA GLU A 867 -24.84 31.40 -0.25
C GLU A 867 -23.87 30.24 0.04
N LEU A 868 -22.83 30.48 0.86
CA LEU A 868 -21.86 29.47 1.25
C LEU A 868 -22.50 28.35 2.08
N ILE A 869 -23.31 28.71 3.08
CA ILE A 869 -24.00 27.74 3.95
C ILE A 869 -25.01 26.92 3.14
N GLU A 870 -25.73 27.55 2.21
CA GLU A 870 -26.63 26.84 1.30
C GLU A 870 -25.86 25.88 0.38
N SER A 871 -24.73 26.31 -0.17
CA SER A 871 -23.87 25.46 -1.00
C SER A 871 -23.32 24.25 -0.23
N LEU A 872 -22.85 24.45 1.01
CA LEU A 872 -22.42 23.37 1.91
C LEU A 872 -23.53 22.34 2.12
N ARG A 873 -24.75 22.79 2.43
CA ARG A 873 -25.92 21.90 2.61
C ARG A 873 -26.26 21.16 1.31
N SER A 874 -26.21 21.84 0.16
CA SER A 874 -26.50 21.23 -1.14
C SER A 874 -25.52 20.12 -1.53
N LYS A 875 -24.30 20.14 -0.96
CA LYS A 875 -23.26 19.12 -1.15
C LYS A 875 -23.27 18.05 -0.05
N GLY A 876 -24.28 18.03 0.82
CA GLY A 876 -24.39 17.07 1.93
C GLY A 876 -23.36 17.29 3.06
N LEU A 877 -22.74 18.47 3.12
CA LEU A 877 -21.75 18.80 4.15
C LEU A 877 -22.42 19.46 5.36
N ASN A 878 -22.00 19.10 6.57
CA ASN A 878 -22.47 19.75 7.80
C ASN A 878 -21.82 21.13 7.96
N PRO A 879 -22.58 22.25 7.92
CA PRO A 879 -22.00 23.58 8.06
C PRO A 879 -21.29 23.82 9.40
N GLU A 880 -21.70 23.16 10.49
CA GLU A 880 -21.05 23.29 11.80
C GLU A 880 -19.58 22.84 11.77
N SER A 881 -19.27 21.81 10.98
CA SER A 881 -17.88 21.34 10.80
C SER A 881 -16.98 22.36 10.10
N TYR A 882 -17.57 23.36 9.43
CA TYR A 882 -16.89 24.43 8.72
C TYR A 882 -17.09 25.79 9.41
N GLU A 883 -17.57 25.84 10.65
CA GLU A 883 -17.80 27.10 11.37
C GLU A 883 -16.54 27.96 11.42
N TRP A 884 -15.39 27.35 11.74
CA TRP A 884 -14.08 28.02 11.78
C TRP A 884 -13.70 28.72 10.46
N TYR A 885 -14.20 28.23 9.33
CA TYR A 885 -13.97 28.79 7.98
C TYR A 885 -15.10 29.73 7.55
N SER A 886 -16.35 29.32 7.73
CA SER A 886 -17.53 30.08 7.29
C SER A 886 -17.72 31.37 8.09
N GLU A 887 -17.26 31.41 9.34
CA GLU A 887 -17.40 32.58 10.21
C GLU A 887 -16.71 33.83 9.63
N MET A 888 -15.60 33.66 8.90
CA MET A 888 -14.90 34.81 8.28
C MET A 888 -15.76 35.58 7.27
N PHE A 889 -16.71 34.91 6.60
CA PHE A 889 -17.59 35.51 5.60
C PHE A 889 -18.59 36.51 6.20
N ARG A 890 -18.75 36.52 7.52
CA ARG A 890 -19.55 37.55 8.22
C ARG A 890 -18.80 38.88 8.38
N TYR A 891 -17.48 38.88 8.24
CA TYR A 891 -16.62 40.03 8.55
C TYR A 891 -16.01 40.68 7.29
N GLY A 892 -16.74 40.65 6.18
CA GLY A 892 -16.40 41.42 4.99
C GLY A 892 -15.40 40.74 4.06
N VAL A 893 -15.74 39.53 3.58
CA VAL A 893 -14.95 38.85 2.53
C VAL A 893 -15.23 39.51 1.18
N PRO A 894 -14.22 40.06 0.48
CA PRO A 894 -14.42 40.63 -0.85
C PRO A 894 -14.76 39.54 -1.87
N PRO A 895 -15.39 39.88 -3.01
CA PRO A 895 -15.41 39.00 -4.18
C PRO A 895 -13.97 38.58 -4.50
N HIS A 896 -13.74 37.29 -4.68
CA HIS A 896 -12.39 36.75 -4.88
C HIS A 896 -12.44 35.48 -5.72
N GLY A 897 -11.26 35.07 -6.17
CA GLY A 897 -11.09 33.89 -6.99
C GLY A 897 -9.67 33.39 -6.95
N GLY A 898 -9.48 32.15 -7.38
CA GLY A 898 -8.16 31.54 -7.36
C GLY A 898 -8.09 30.24 -8.14
N PHE A 899 -6.91 29.65 -8.17
CA PHE A 899 -6.67 28.37 -8.82
C PHE A 899 -5.55 27.61 -8.11
N GLY A 900 -5.51 26.30 -8.33
CA GLY A 900 -4.34 25.47 -8.08
C GLY A 900 -3.76 25.02 -9.43
N MET A 901 -2.46 25.14 -9.60
CA MET A 901 -1.71 24.68 -10.77
C MET A 901 -0.68 23.64 -10.33
N GLY A 902 -0.76 22.42 -10.86
CA GLY A 902 0.17 21.36 -10.46
C GLY A 902 1.60 21.67 -10.91
N LEU A 903 2.52 21.95 -9.98
CA LEU A 903 3.93 22.22 -10.30
C LEU A 903 4.56 21.03 -11.02
N ASP A 904 4.29 19.81 -10.52
CA ASP A 904 4.82 18.59 -11.14
C ASP A 904 4.29 18.39 -12.57
N ARG A 905 3.02 18.74 -12.81
CA ARG A 905 2.40 18.70 -14.15
C ARG A 905 2.95 19.80 -15.06
N LEU A 906 3.22 20.99 -14.54
CA LEU A 906 3.86 22.07 -15.30
C LEU A 906 5.28 21.67 -15.71
N VAL A 907 6.05 21.06 -14.81
CA VAL A 907 7.39 20.52 -15.14
C VAL A 907 7.27 19.41 -16.19
N MET A 908 6.27 18.53 -16.08
CA MET A 908 6.01 17.47 -17.05
C MET A 908 5.70 18.05 -18.44
N ALA A 909 4.86 19.08 -18.50
CA ALA A 909 4.49 19.79 -19.72
C ALA A 909 5.69 20.50 -20.35
N VAL A 910 6.50 21.22 -19.56
CA VAL A 910 7.70 21.91 -20.05
C VAL A 910 8.76 20.91 -20.52
N CYS A 911 9.04 19.87 -19.74
CA CYS A 911 10.08 18.90 -20.05
C CYS A 911 9.64 17.83 -21.06
N GLN A 912 8.36 17.80 -21.45
CA GLN A 912 7.74 16.78 -22.29
C GLN A 912 8.10 15.36 -21.85
N THR A 913 7.97 15.09 -20.55
CA THR A 913 8.24 13.74 -20.00
C THR A 913 6.99 12.87 -20.09
N ASP A 914 7.16 11.58 -20.39
CA ASP A 914 6.05 10.61 -20.54
C ASP A 914 5.23 10.42 -19.26
N THR A 915 5.81 10.70 -18.10
CA THR A 915 5.18 10.51 -16.80
C THR A 915 5.62 11.55 -15.79
N VAL A 916 4.68 11.96 -14.92
CA VAL A 916 4.95 12.88 -13.80
C VAL A 916 5.98 12.31 -12.82
N LEU A 917 6.16 10.99 -12.78
CA LEU A 917 7.15 10.32 -11.92
C LEU A 917 8.60 10.76 -12.20
N GLU A 918 8.88 11.24 -13.41
CA GLU A 918 10.20 11.76 -13.79
C GLU A 918 10.48 13.15 -13.23
N THR A 919 9.44 13.89 -12.84
CA THR A 919 9.51 15.30 -12.42
C THR A 919 9.73 15.48 -10.91
N VAL A 920 9.65 14.38 -10.14
CA VAL A 920 9.76 14.36 -8.68
C VAL A 920 10.93 13.52 -8.22
N PHE A 921 11.56 13.90 -7.10
CA PHE A 921 12.78 13.27 -6.63
C PHE A 921 12.57 11.78 -6.30
N SER A 922 11.51 11.48 -5.55
CA SER A 922 11.07 10.12 -5.23
C SER A 922 9.55 10.12 -5.22
N PRO A 923 8.89 9.51 -6.22
CA PRO A 923 7.43 9.54 -6.30
C PRO A 923 6.78 8.79 -5.15
N ARG A 924 5.58 9.23 -4.78
CA ARG A 924 4.63 8.47 -3.95
C ARG A 924 3.42 8.11 -4.80
N THR A 925 3.15 6.82 -4.92
CA THR A 925 1.97 6.26 -5.59
C THR A 925 1.50 5.03 -4.82
N PRO A 926 0.33 4.43 -5.14
CA PRO A 926 -0.05 3.14 -4.57
C PRO A 926 1.01 2.03 -4.74
N LYS A 927 1.84 2.13 -5.79
CA LYS A 927 2.93 1.18 -6.10
C LYS A 927 4.26 1.55 -5.46
N TYR A 928 4.57 2.83 -5.32
CA TYR A 928 5.89 3.31 -4.87
C TYR A 928 5.78 4.07 -3.55
N SER A 929 6.31 3.48 -2.47
CA SER A 929 6.42 4.09 -1.14
C SER A 929 7.86 4.31 -0.67
N LYS A 930 8.84 3.78 -1.41
CA LYS A 930 10.28 3.92 -1.15
C LYS A 930 11.04 4.04 -2.47
N PRO A 931 12.18 4.77 -2.49
CA PRO A 931 13.17 4.67 -3.56
C PRO A 931 13.63 3.23 -3.77
#